data_AF-A0A653CKT4-F1
#
_entry.id   AF-A0A653CKT4-F1
#
_cell.length_a   1.000
_cell.length_b   1.000
_cell.length_c   1.000
_cell.angle_alpha   90.00
_cell.angle_beta   90.00
_cell.angle_gamma   90.00
#
_symmetry.space_group_name_H-M   'P 1'
#
loop_
_entity.id
_entity.type
_entity.pdbx_description
1 polymer ?
#
loop_
_entity_poly.entity_id
_entity_poly.type
_entity_poly.pdbx_seq_one_letter_code
_entity_poly.pdbx_strand_id
1 'polypeptide(L)'
;MTCNTQLSAVVSTNSSTINITNAMDMTTVTRGSCTVQDAQMEERMSLTALKAFVCHCCQIVGMWRILCEHQIHTLIATLPENQQQILQNTTFKDLFMYRLDICSALITALINSYLGDNASVDSISNKLREICPNLYRTEDAAFSKAHELLKATRSVQNVDEKEEMILSALQICKNIAPNVNLNEVCKEFIALKAYKGIIELCAHCAKAIDPDKTAESYYHSDNDGDQEGFAYYQKRMEIYGQILNMLEYLYNEQPPSISCDTYSSGQDTSRQAHVGSTLAQVISDVLECPDEIMHIALYEWMVSKNMTNDLIKISNASLEMYLKRHSAQNPNSIATMDLLWKYYESNNNHAAAAKILNNLASRTGTSVTLKERIAYLARAIMCMRSDKVGYAPYLGVFLRDLEDKMEVAKVQEQILDTITSMQGQIPNAQEAISVLNSGLYEISQLYENFAEPFKLLECQLAIIDCAGYTDNTLIETIWQQILSEELKKSTGSGNDRICQVLLKVKHLARQYGNSAHCFPLNYIVYELERVNARLKGDKHLVPTAIVAMNIPMDKLITVYNNLITISINDHFWQVEENEFHLSEAAAALISCFVNNHDSYNSIEKRKITSLCQDTVATLLSNLYSKPNSDHLVNRLRGIQAKLSRI
;
A
#
# COMPACT_ATOMS: atom_id res chain seq x y z
N MET A 1 -16.07 49.69 23.19
CA MET A 1 -15.99 49.35 21.76
C MET A 1 -15.59 47.87 21.65
N THR A 2 -16.60 47.03 21.39
CA THR A 2 -16.63 45.87 20.47
C THR A 2 -15.33 45.17 20.02
N CYS A 3 -15.23 43.86 20.29
CA CYS A 3 -15.22 42.71 19.33
C CYS A 3 -14.61 41.46 20.02
N ASN A 4 -15.37 40.35 20.22
CA ASN A 4 -15.41 39.10 19.41
C ASN A 4 -14.04 38.39 19.31
N THR A 5 -13.82 37.10 19.63
CA THR A 5 -14.48 35.81 19.22
C THR A 5 -13.86 34.66 20.07
N GLN A 6 -14.61 33.68 20.64
CA GLN A 6 -14.80 32.26 20.22
C GLN A 6 -13.51 31.46 19.90
N LEU A 7 -13.25 30.18 20.26
CA LEU A 7 -14.01 28.95 20.62
C LEU A 7 -12.91 27.93 21.11
N SER A 8 -13.07 27.00 22.07
CA SER A 8 -13.67 25.67 21.88
C SER A 8 -13.28 24.73 23.06
N ALA A 9 -14.24 23.98 23.59
CA ALA A 9 -14.04 22.69 24.25
C ALA A 9 -15.40 21.98 24.34
N VAL A 10 -15.61 20.99 23.47
CA VAL A 10 -16.78 20.11 23.45
C VAL A 10 -16.40 18.83 24.17
N VAL A 11 -17.03 18.56 25.31
CA VAL A 11 -17.11 17.23 25.93
C VAL A 11 -18.60 16.98 26.15
N SER A 12 -19.20 16.22 25.23
CA SER A 12 -20.61 15.82 25.28
C SER A 12 -20.73 14.47 25.96
N THR A 13 -20.98 14.48 27.27
CA THR A 13 -21.51 13.33 28.00
C THR A 13 -23.03 13.29 27.83
N ASN A 14 -23.53 12.28 27.12
CA ASN A 14 -24.93 11.92 27.07
C ASN A 14 -25.41 11.55 28.48
N SER A 15 -26.02 12.52 29.15
CA SER A 15 -26.98 12.25 30.22
C SER A 15 -28.30 12.83 29.72
N SER A 16 -29.33 11.99 29.68
CA SER A 16 -30.70 12.44 29.47
C SER A 16 -31.14 13.22 30.71
N THR A 17 -30.62 14.44 30.85
CA THR A 17 -31.17 15.46 31.73
C THR A 17 -32.62 15.64 31.31
N ILE A 18 -33.52 15.44 32.27
CA ILE A 18 -34.90 15.89 32.15
C ILE A 18 -34.79 17.41 31.92
N ASN A 19 -34.92 17.83 30.66
CA ASN A 19 -34.93 19.23 30.26
C ASN A 19 -36.17 19.88 30.85
N ILE A 20 -36.05 20.40 32.07
CA ILE A 20 -37.01 21.34 32.67
C ILE A 20 -36.81 22.75 32.08
N THR A 21 -35.90 22.92 31.12
CA THR A 21 -35.50 24.21 30.54
C THR A 21 -36.11 24.56 29.18
N ASN A 22 -36.98 23.71 28.59
CA ASN A 22 -37.65 24.05 27.33
C ASN A 22 -38.98 24.78 27.51
N ALA A 23 -38.96 25.89 28.25
CA ALA A 23 -40.07 26.84 28.29
C ALA A 23 -39.53 28.29 28.34
N MET A 24 -38.63 28.64 27.43
CA MET A 24 -38.18 30.02 27.25
C MET A 24 -37.72 30.32 25.81
N ASP A 25 -38.45 29.83 24.82
CA ASP A 25 -38.49 30.48 23.49
C ASP A 25 -39.75 31.35 23.44
N MET A 26 -39.68 32.51 24.10
CA MET A 26 -40.59 33.62 23.82
C MET A 26 -40.14 34.27 22.51
N THR A 27 -40.53 33.64 21.40
CA THR A 27 -40.66 34.36 20.12
C THR A 27 -41.50 35.61 20.38
N THR A 28 -40.96 36.77 20.02
CA THR A 28 -41.65 38.05 19.98
C THR A 28 -42.82 37.97 18.99
N VAL A 29 -43.93 37.41 19.44
CA VAL A 29 -45.20 37.41 18.73
C VAL A 29 -45.90 38.73 19.01
N THR A 30 -46.08 39.46 17.93
CA THR A 30 -46.98 40.60 17.73
C THR A 30 -48.21 40.52 18.66
N ARG A 31 -48.49 41.62 19.38
CA ARG A 31 -49.71 41.81 20.19
C ARG A 31 -50.97 41.59 19.33
N GLY A 32 -51.43 40.34 19.28
CA GLY A 32 -52.73 39.94 18.76
C GLY A 32 -53.41 39.10 19.83
N SER A 33 -54.45 39.65 20.45
CA SER A 33 -55.48 38.98 21.25
C SER A 33 -55.09 37.61 21.85
N CYS A 34 -54.47 37.59 23.03
CA CYS A 34 -54.35 36.38 23.85
C CYS A 34 -55.77 35.81 24.05
N THR A 35 -56.04 34.65 23.45
CA THR A 35 -57.34 34.02 23.55
C THR A 35 -57.49 33.39 24.93
N VAL A 36 -58.72 33.18 25.41
CA VAL A 36 -58.96 32.44 26.67
C VAL A 36 -58.32 31.04 26.63
N GLN A 37 -58.15 30.46 25.44
CA GLN A 37 -57.47 29.17 25.25
C GLN A 37 -55.97 29.26 25.49
N ASP A 38 -55.29 30.33 25.05
CA ASP A 38 -53.86 30.54 25.32
C ASP A 38 -53.59 30.72 26.81
N ALA A 39 -54.43 31.50 27.49
CA ALA A 39 -54.36 31.67 28.95
C ALA A 39 -54.61 30.35 29.71
N GLN A 40 -55.55 29.52 29.24
CA GLN A 40 -55.79 28.18 29.80
C GLN A 40 -54.63 27.21 29.55
N MET A 41 -53.97 27.32 28.40
CA MET A 41 -52.80 26.51 28.07
C MET A 41 -51.61 26.88 28.96
N GLU A 42 -51.34 28.17 29.15
CA GLU A 42 -50.30 28.67 30.05
C GLU A 42 -50.55 28.27 31.52
N GLU A 43 -51.79 28.41 32.01
CA GLU A 43 -52.14 27.96 33.37
C GLU A 43 -51.94 26.44 33.53
N ARG A 44 -52.34 25.66 32.52
CA ARG A 44 -52.14 24.21 32.52
C ARG A 44 -50.64 23.85 32.51
N MET A 45 -49.82 24.56 31.73
CA MET A 45 -48.37 24.37 31.71
C MET A 45 -47.75 24.73 33.07
N SER A 46 -48.14 25.85 33.67
CA SER A 46 -47.70 26.28 35.00
C SER A 46 -48.06 25.25 36.08
N LEU A 47 -49.30 24.78 36.13
CA LEU A 47 -49.73 23.76 37.10
C LEU A 47 -49.03 22.42 36.88
N THR A 48 -48.78 22.04 35.63
CA THR A 48 -48.05 20.80 35.30
C THR A 48 -46.59 20.91 35.75
N ALA A 49 -45.94 22.05 35.51
CA ALA A 49 -44.58 22.32 35.96
C ALA A 49 -44.48 22.34 37.49
N LEU A 50 -45.42 23.00 38.18
CA LEU A 50 -45.47 23.01 39.64
C LEU A 50 -45.65 21.60 40.21
N LYS A 51 -46.57 20.80 39.65
CA LYS A 51 -46.76 19.41 40.06
C LYS A 51 -45.48 18.59 39.87
N ALA A 52 -44.82 18.72 38.73
CA ALA A 52 -43.56 18.03 38.45
C ALA A 52 -42.45 18.44 39.44
N PHE A 53 -42.34 19.74 39.73
CA PHE A 53 -41.38 20.28 40.69
C PHE A 53 -41.65 19.80 42.12
N VAL A 54 -42.90 19.83 42.59
CA VAL A 54 -43.27 19.32 43.92
C VAL A 54 -42.96 17.83 44.03
N CYS A 55 -43.30 17.04 43.00
CA CYS A 55 -42.93 15.62 42.97
C CYS A 55 -41.41 15.43 43.04
N HIS A 56 -40.65 16.25 42.32
CA HIS A 56 -39.19 16.19 42.34
C HIS A 56 -38.61 16.52 43.73
N CYS A 57 -39.09 17.58 44.38
CA CYS A 57 -38.70 17.92 45.76
C CYS A 57 -39.02 16.79 46.74
N CYS A 58 -40.20 16.17 46.63
CA CYS A 58 -40.57 15.02 47.46
C CYS A 58 -39.59 13.85 47.27
N GLN A 59 -39.17 13.57 46.04
CA GLN A 59 -38.21 12.51 45.74
C GLN A 59 -36.82 12.80 46.33
N ILE A 60 -36.32 14.04 46.22
CA ILE A 60 -35.01 14.41 46.81
C ILE A 60 -35.06 14.33 48.34
N VAL A 61 -36.13 14.83 48.98
CA VAL A 61 -36.28 14.73 50.44
C VAL A 61 -36.43 13.26 50.87
N GLY A 62 -37.16 12.46 50.09
CA GLY A 62 -37.27 11.01 50.31
C GLY A 62 -35.92 10.30 50.22
N MET A 63 -35.13 10.61 49.19
CA MET A 63 -33.75 10.14 49.05
C MET A 63 -32.89 10.59 50.24
N TRP A 64 -32.98 11.85 50.65
CA TRP A 64 -32.24 12.38 51.80
C TRP A 64 -32.56 11.64 53.10
N ARG A 65 -33.84 11.30 53.30
CA ARG A 65 -34.27 10.47 54.43
C ARG A 65 -33.61 9.08 54.39
N ILE A 66 -33.59 8.43 53.23
CA ILE A 66 -32.90 7.14 53.06
C ILE A 66 -31.41 7.28 53.42
N LEU A 67 -30.72 8.31 52.90
CA LEU A 67 -29.30 8.53 53.19
C LEU A 67 -29.03 8.71 54.70
N CYS A 68 -29.91 9.40 55.43
CA CYS A 68 -29.81 9.52 56.89
C CYS A 68 -29.94 8.18 57.62
N GLU A 69 -30.72 7.24 57.08
CA GLU A 69 -30.86 5.88 57.65
C GLU A 69 -29.60 5.02 57.43
N HIS A 70 -28.75 5.38 56.46
CA HIS A 70 -27.57 4.59 56.02
C HIS A 70 -26.23 5.31 56.24
N GLN A 71 -26.00 5.84 57.45
CA GLN A 71 -24.71 6.41 57.87
C GLN A 71 -24.13 7.47 56.91
N ILE A 72 -24.89 8.52 56.60
CA ILE A 72 -24.55 9.56 55.62
C ILE A 72 -23.09 10.10 55.65
N HIS A 73 -22.44 10.12 56.82
CA HIS A 73 -21.06 10.58 56.97
C HIS A 73 -20.05 9.71 56.22
N THR A 74 -20.24 8.39 56.16
CA THR A 74 -19.36 7.48 55.40
C THR A 74 -19.59 7.67 53.90
N LEU A 75 -20.84 7.80 53.47
CA LEU A 75 -21.20 8.03 52.07
C LEU A 75 -20.61 9.34 51.55
N ILE A 76 -20.71 10.42 52.33
CA ILE A 76 -20.12 11.71 51.97
C ILE A 76 -18.60 11.61 51.85
N ALA A 77 -17.94 10.85 52.73
CA ALA A 77 -16.49 10.65 52.66
C ALA A 77 -16.03 9.89 51.40
N THR A 78 -16.90 9.07 50.80
CA THR A 78 -16.58 8.35 49.54
C THR A 78 -16.70 9.21 48.29
N LEU A 79 -17.34 10.38 48.36
CA LEU A 79 -17.47 11.29 47.23
C LEU A 79 -16.13 12.00 46.94
N PRO A 80 -15.85 12.41 45.68
CA PRO A 80 -14.69 13.22 45.34
C PRO A 80 -14.65 14.55 46.12
N GLU A 81 -13.46 15.03 46.49
CA GLU A 81 -13.28 16.27 47.28
C GLU A 81 -14.00 17.49 46.67
N ASN A 82 -14.03 17.59 45.34
CA ASN A 82 -14.75 18.65 44.64
C ASN A 82 -16.27 18.58 44.90
N GLN A 83 -16.87 17.38 44.82
CA GLN A 83 -18.30 17.18 45.13
C GLN A 83 -18.61 17.39 46.61
N GLN A 84 -17.68 17.05 47.51
CA GLN A 84 -17.83 17.33 48.95
C GLN A 84 -17.82 18.84 49.24
N GLN A 85 -16.90 19.61 48.66
CA GLN A 85 -16.85 21.07 48.80
C GLN A 85 -18.10 21.74 48.22
N ILE A 86 -18.59 21.22 47.10
CA ILE A 86 -19.85 21.69 46.52
C ILE A 86 -21.00 21.41 47.49
N LEU A 87 -21.11 20.18 48.02
CA LEU A 87 -22.17 19.80 48.96
C LEU A 87 -22.17 20.67 50.23
N GLN A 88 -20.99 21.03 50.74
CA GLN A 88 -20.85 21.92 51.91
C GLN A 88 -21.42 23.33 51.66
N ASN A 89 -21.35 23.81 50.41
CA ASN A 89 -21.79 25.15 50.02
C ASN A 89 -23.17 25.18 49.34
N THR A 90 -23.80 24.02 49.12
CA THR A 90 -25.12 23.94 48.48
C THR A 90 -26.25 24.18 49.48
N THR A 91 -27.21 25.03 49.11
CA THR A 91 -28.48 25.13 49.84
C THR A 91 -29.48 24.08 49.34
N PHE A 92 -30.53 23.78 50.11
CA PHE A 92 -31.61 22.90 49.63
C PHE A 92 -32.26 23.41 48.34
N LYS A 93 -32.31 24.74 48.14
CA LYS A 93 -32.78 25.33 46.89
C LYS A 93 -31.91 24.90 45.71
N ASP A 94 -30.59 24.96 45.87
CA ASP A 94 -29.65 24.57 44.82
C ASP A 94 -29.67 23.06 44.57
N LEU A 95 -29.88 22.28 45.63
CA LEU A 95 -30.06 20.83 45.56
C LEU A 95 -31.29 20.45 44.71
N PHE A 96 -32.43 21.11 44.94
CA PHE A 96 -33.67 20.83 44.23
C PHE A 96 -33.68 21.31 42.77
N MET A 97 -32.92 22.35 42.43
CA MET A 97 -33.02 23.00 41.11
C MET A 97 -31.87 22.65 40.17
N TYR A 98 -30.64 22.51 40.68
CA TYR A 98 -29.45 22.51 39.84
C TYR A 98 -28.47 21.35 40.09
N ARG A 99 -28.68 20.54 41.13
CA ARG A 99 -27.69 19.53 41.57
C ARG A 99 -28.20 18.10 41.54
N LEU A 100 -28.79 17.72 40.41
CA LEU A 100 -29.16 16.32 40.13
C LEU A 100 -27.92 15.40 40.08
N ASP A 101 -26.79 15.93 39.62
CA ASP A 101 -25.49 15.28 39.60
C ASP A 101 -25.07 14.78 40.99
N ILE A 102 -25.19 15.62 42.02
CA ILE A 102 -24.87 15.25 43.41
C ILE A 102 -25.84 14.20 43.94
N CYS A 103 -27.14 14.33 43.64
CA CYS A 103 -28.14 13.34 44.03
C CYS A 103 -27.82 11.96 43.42
N SER A 104 -27.46 11.92 42.14
CA SER A 104 -27.06 10.68 41.46
C SER A 104 -25.77 10.08 42.04
N ALA A 105 -24.80 10.93 42.39
CA ALA A 105 -23.54 10.49 43.00
C ALA A 105 -23.76 9.92 44.42
N LEU A 106 -24.64 10.53 45.21
CA LEU A 106 -25.03 10.03 46.54
C LEU A 106 -25.76 8.68 46.47
N ILE A 107 -26.68 8.52 45.51
CA ILE A 107 -27.36 7.23 45.28
C ILE A 107 -26.34 6.16 44.87
N THR A 108 -25.42 6.51 43.98
CA THR A 108 -24.34 5.60 43.54
C THR A 108 -23.43 5.21 44.71
N ALA A 109 -23.04 6.17 45.56
CA ALA A 109 -22.26 5.90 46.76
C ALA A 109 -22.99 4.98 47.75
N LEU A 110 -24.29 5.21 47.96
CA LEU A 110 -25.13 4.34 48.80
C LEU A 110 -25.15 2.90 48.27
N ILE A 111 -25.39 2.72 46.97
CA ILE A 111 -25.42 1.40 46.34
C ILE A 111 -24.04 0.73 46.42
N ASN A 112 -22.96 1.48 46.16
CA ASN A 112 -21.59 0.98 46.26
C ASN A 112 -21.21 0.58 47.68
N SER A 113 -21.75 1.24 48.71
CA SER A 113 -21.57 0.82 50.10
C SER A 113 -22.16 -0.57 50.34
N TYR A 114 -23.39 -0.83 49.85
CA TYR A 114 -24.03 -2.13 49.95
C TYR A 114 -23.28 -3.22 49.18
N LEU A 115 -22.81 -2.88 47.98
CA LEU A 115 -21.96 -3.75 47.17
C LEU A 115 -20.61 -4.02 47.87
N GLY A 116 -20.06 -3.06 48.61
CA GLY A 116 -18.84 -3.20 49.42
C GLY A 116 -18.94 -4.28 50.48
N ASP A 117 -20.08 -4.35 51.14
CA ASP A 117 -20.36 -5.28 52.24
C ASP A 117 -20.85 -6.66 51.77
N ASN A 118 -20.87 -6.93 50.45
CA ASN A 118 -21.45 -8.12 49.83
C ASN A 118 -22.91 -8.37 50.24
N ALA A 119 -23.66 -7.31 50.58
CA ALA A 119 -25.07 -7.40 50.91
C ALA A 119 -25.94 -7.30 49.65
N SER A 120 -27.10 -7.95 49.63
CA SER A 120 -28.03 -7.89 48.50
C SER A 120 -28.57 -6.48 48.29
N VAL A 121 -28.48 -5.95 47.06
CA VAL A 121 -28.92 -4.59 46.72
C VAL A 121 -30.44 -4.53 46.48
N ASP A 122 -31.11 -5.67 46.31
CA ASP A 122 -32.55 -5.75 45.99
C ASP A 122 -33.45 -4.93 46.92
N SER A 123 -33.21 -4.98 48.24
CA SER A 123 -34.03 -4.27 49.23
C SER A 123 -33.91 -2.75 49.10
N ILE A 124 -32.69 -2.24 48.95
CA ILE A 124 -32.41 -0.81 48.83
C ILE A 124 -32.81 -0.28 47.45
N SER A 125 -32.58 -1.06 46.37
CA SER A 125 -33.02 -0.71 45.02
C SER A 125 -34.53 -0.62 44.91
N ASN A 126 -35.29 -1.51 45.56
CA ASN A 126 -36.75 -1.43 45.59
C ASN A 126 -37.23 -0.18 46.36
N LYS A 127 -36.61 0.10 47.51
CA LYS A 127 -36.93 1.28 48.32
C LYS A 127 -36.62 2.60 47.60
N LEU A 128 -35.50 2.67 46.88
CA LEU A 128 -35.14 3.81 46.03
C LEU A 128 -36.12 3.97 44.87
N ARG A 129 -36.54 2.87 44.22
CA ARG A 129 -37.50 2.91 43.12
C ARG A 129 -38.89 3.39 43.55
N GLU A 130 -39.33 3.03 44.75
CA GLU A 130 -40.59 3.50 45.32
C GLU A 130 -40.54 4.98 45.70
N ILE A 131 -39.43 5.44 46.29
CA ILE A 131 -39.32 6.78 46.87
C ILE A 131 -38.87 7.82 45.85
N CYS A 132 -37.98 7.49 44.93
CA CYS A 132 -37.38 8.42 43.97
C CYS A 132 -37.25 7.88 42.53
N PRO A 133 -38.37 7.53 41.86
CA PRO A 133 -38.37 6.90 40.54
C PRO A 133 -37.77 7.76 39.40
N ASN A 134 -37.74 9.10 39.52
CA ASN A 134 -37.11 9.94 38.50
C ASN A 134 -35.59 10.04 38.70
N LEU A 135 -35.10 9.80 39.91
CA LEU A 135 -33.68 9.83 40.26
C LEU A 135 -33.03 8.44 40.16
N TYR A 136 -33.80 7.37 40.39
CA TYR A 136 -33.34 5.98 40.29
C TYR A 136 -34.34 5.14 39.49
N ARG A 137 -33.99 4.91 38.21
CA ARG A 137 -34.85 4.24 37.24
C ARG A 137 -34.77 2.72 37.37
N THR A 138 -35.67 2.04 36.66
CA THR A 138 -35.64 0.58 36.50
C THR A 138 -34.33 0.10 35.87
N GLU A 139 -33.77 0.90 34.97
CA GLU A 139 -32.50 0.66 34.28
C GLU A 139 -31.33 0.69 35.28
N ASP A 140 -31.27 1.71 36.14
CA ASP A 140 -30.23 1.86 37.19
C ASP A 140 -30.26 0.72 38.20
N ALA A 141 -31.46 0.26 38.55
CA ALA A 141 -31.65 -0.85 39.46
C ALA A 141 -31.24 -2.19 38.87
N ALA A 142 -31.58 -2.42 37.61
CA ALA A 142 -31.18 -3.62 36.90
C ALA A 142 -29.65 -3.62 36.63
N PHE A 143 -29.04 -2.45 36.38
CA PHE A 143 -27.58 -2.28 36.36
C PHE A 143 -26.94 -2.60 37.73
N SER A 144 -27.51 -2.06 38.82
CA SER A 144 -27.00 -2.31 40.18
C SER A 144 -27.02 -3.80 40.52
N LYS A 145 -28.07 -4.50 40.09
CA LYS A 145 -28.20 -5.97 40.23
C LYS A 145 -27.21 -6.73 39.36
N ALA A 146 -27.01 -6.32 38.11
CA ALA A 146 -25.98 -6.92 37.25
C ALA A 146 -24.58 -6.73 37.85
N HIS A 147 -24.27 -5.55 38.39
CA HIS A 147 -23.01 -5.25 39.04
C HIS A 147 -22.82 -6.05 40.34
N GLU A 148 -23.88 -6.24 41.14
CA GLU A 148 -23.87 -7.14 42.30
C GLU A 148 -23.47 -8.56 41.91
N LEU A 149 -24.12 -9.12 40.88
CA LEU A 149 -23.80 -10.46 40.38
C LEU A 149 -22.34 -10.55 39.90
N LEU A 150 -21.88 -9.58 39.10
CA LEU A 150 -20.50 -9.54 38.61
C LEU A 150 -19.49 -9.45 39.75
N LYS A 151 -19.76 -8.66 40.79
CA LYS A 151 -18.89 -8.57 41.96
C LYS A 151 -18.89 -9.86 42.78
N ALA A 152 -20.06 -10.46 42.98
CA ALA A 152 -20.19 -11.75 43.68
C ALA A 152 -19.41 -12.87 42.95
N THR A 153 -19.39 -12.86 41.61
CA THR A 153 -18.64 -13.86 40.82
C THR A 153 -17.14 -13.89 41.10
N ARG A 154 -16.55 -12.78 41.61
CA ARG A 154 -15.13 -12.74 41.98
C ARG A 154 -14.80 -13.63 43.18
N SER A 155 -15.79 -13.88 44.04
CA SER A 155 -15.63 -14.72 45.24
C SER A 155 -15.85 -16.22 44.99
N VAL A 156 -16.44 -16.58 43.84
CA VAL A 156 -16.78 -17.97 43.49
C VAL A 156 -15.60 -18.69 42.84
N GLN A 157 -15.27 -19.87 43.36
CA GLN A 157 -14.16 -20.69 42.87
C GLN A 157 -14.57 -21.69 41.77
N ASN A 158 -15.84 -22.09 41.72
CA ASN A 158 -16.33 -23.03 40.72
C ASN A 158 -16.47 -22.33 39.36
N VAL A 159 -15.90 -22.91 38.31
CA VAL A 159 -15.86 -22.32 36.97
C VAL A 159 -17.25 -22.32 36.32
N ASP A 160 -18.02 -23.41 36.46
CA ASP A 160 -19.35 -23.54 35.84
C ASP A 160 -20.34 -22.57 36.49
N GLU A 161 -20.35 -22.49 37.82
CA GLU A 161 -21.19 -21.56 38.58
C GLU A 161 -20.83 -20.10 38.31
N LYS A 162 -19.54 -19.83 38.12
CA LYS A 162 -19.05 -18.51 37.73
C LYS A 162 -19.54 -18.13 36.33
N GLU A 163 -19.53 -19.06 35.38
CA GLU A 163 -20.03 -18.84 34.02
C GLU A 163 -21.56 -18.60 34.02
N GLU A 164 -22.33 -19.39 34.77
CA GLU A 164 -23.78 -19.18 34.91
C GLU A 164 -24.14 -17.79 35.47
N MET A 165 -23.43 -17.32 36.49
CA MET A 165 -23.67 -15.98 37.04
C MET A 165 -23.28 -14.86 36.07
N ILE A 166 -22.19 -15.02 35.31
CA ILE A 166 -21.78 -14.08 34.26
C ILE A 166 -22.86 -14.02 33.17
N LEU A 167 -23.39 -15.16 32.74
CA LEU A 167 -24.48 -15.24 31.76
C LEU A 167 -25.77 -14.60 32.28
N SER A 168 -26.11 -14.81 33.55
CA SER A 168 -27.27 -14.17 34.19
C SER A 168 -27.10 -12.64 34.24
N ALA A 169 -25.92 -12.14 34.62
CA ALA A 169 -25.64 -10.71 34.63
C ALA A 169 -25.74 -10.11 33.22
N LEU A 170 -25.21 -10.82 32.22
CA LEU A 170 -25.30 -10.43 30.81
C LEU A 170 -26.74 -10.40 30.30
N GLN A 171 -27.59 -11.36 30.71
CA GLN A 171 -29.01 -11.35 30.35
C GLN A 171 -29.75 -10.15 30.95
N ILE A 172 -29.42 -9.76 32.18
CA ILE A 172 -29.96 -8.55 32.80
C ILE A 172 -29.53 -7.31 32.00
N CYS A 173 -28.26 -7.21 31.62
CA CYS A 173 -27.78 -6.10 30.78
C CYS A 173 -28.47 -6.07 29.40
N LYS A 174 -28.68 -7.22 28.75
CA LYS A 174 -29.39 -7.32 27.45
C LYS A 174 -30.84 -6.82 27.55
N ASN A 175 -31.53 -7.08 28.65
CA ASN A 175 -32.91 -6.64 28.87
C ASN A 175 -33.06 -5.11 29.06
N ILE A 176 -31.97 -4.40 29.40
CA ILE A 176 -31.96 -2.95 29.66
C ILE A 176 -31.45 -2.15 28.45
N ALA A 177 -30.92 -2.83 27.42
CA ALA A 177 -30.46 -2.19 26.20
C ALA A 177 -31.60 -1.35 25.56
N PRO A 178 -31.34 -0.11 25.11
CA PRO A 178 -30.03 0.50 24.84
C PRO A 178 -29.44 1.38 25.96
N ASN A 179 -30.16 1.67 27.04
CA ASN A 179 -29.79 2.68 28.05
C ASN A 179 -28.80 2.15 29.12
N VAL A 180 -27.93 1.23 28.74
CA VAL A 180 -26.96 0.61 29.66
C VAL A 180 -25.70 1.48 29.75
N ASN A 181 -25.14 1.66 30.94
CA ASN A 181 -23.81 2.22 31.11
C ASN A 181 -22.73 1.21 30.66
N LEU A 182 -22.55 1.10 29.34
CA LEU A 182 -21.68 0.10 28.73
C LEU A 182 -20.22 0.17 29.21
N ASN A 183 -19.71 1.36 29.50
CA ASN A 183 -18.30 1.53 29.91
C ASN A 183 -17.99 0.79 31.23
N GLU A 184 -18.79 1.03 32.27
CA GLU A 184 -18.58 0.39 33.57
C GLU A 184 -18.88 -1.12 33.53
N VAL A 185 -19.93 -1.53 32.80
CA VAL A 185 -20.25 -2.94 32.61
C VAL A 185 -19.09 -3.67 31.89
N CYS A 186 -18.58 -3.09 30.80
CA CYS A 186 -17.48 -3.71 30.04
C CYS A 186 -16.21 -3.83 30.88
N LYS A 187 -15.85 -2.82 31.69
CA LYS A 187 -14.70 -2.91 32.61
C LYS A 187 -14.84 -4.08 33.58
N GLU A 188 -16.02 -4.30 34.13
CA GLU A 188 -16.29 -5.42 35.02
C GLU A 188 -16.18 -6.78 34.31
N PHE A 189 -16.74 -6.90 33.10
CA PHE A 189 -16.60 -8.12 32.30
C PHE A 189 -15.13 -8.36 31.85
N ILE A 190 -14.36 -7.31 31.56
CA ILE A 190 -12.92 -7.41 31.24
C ILE A 190 -12.15 -7.97 32.44
N ALA A 191 -12.42 -7.46 33.65
CA ALA A 191 -11.79 -7.95 34.88
C ALA A 191 -12.08 -9.44 35.15
N LEU A 192 -13.26 -9.92 34.71
CA LEU A 192 -13.67 -11.31 34.81
C LEU A 192 -13.23 -12.19 33.61
N LYS A 193 -12.54 -11.60 32.61
CA LYS A 193 -12.12 -12.25 31.35
C LYS A 193 -13.28 -12.79 30.50
N ALA A 194 -14.47 -12.21 30.64
CA ALA A 194 -15.69 -12.63 29.93
C ALA A 194 -15.84 -11.87 28.60
N TYR A 195 -14.87 -12.02 27.71
CA TYR A 195 -14.76 -11.24 26.47
C TYR A 195 -15.91 -11.48 25.48
N LYS A 196 -16.32 -12.75 25.31
CA LYS A 196 -17.46 -13.12 24.46
C LYS A 196 -18.75 -12.43 24.89
N GLY A 197 -18.96 -12.30 26.21
CA GLY A 197 -20.13 -11.61 26.75
C GLY A 197 -20.18 -10.12 26.39
N ILE A 198 -19.02 -9.46 26.31
CA ILE A 198 -18.92 -8.06 25.89
C ILE A 198 -19.33 -7.90 24.43
N ILE A 199 -18.81 -8.78 23.54
CA ILE A 199 -19.13 -8.75 22.11
C ILE A 199 -20.65 -8.92 21.92
N GLU A 200 -21.25 -9.92 22.58
CA GLU A 200 -22.69 -10.16 22.49
C GLU A 200 -23.54 -9.00 23.03
N LEU A 201 -23.11 -8.38 24.14
CA LEU A 201 -23.82 -7.24 24.73
C LEU A 201 -23.74 -6.01 23.81
N CYS A 202 -22.56 -5.68 23.31
CA CYS A 202 -22.35 -4.56 22.39
C CYS A 202 -23.13 -4.76 21.08
N ALA A 203 -23.11 -5.96 20.49
CA ALA A 203 -23.91 -6.28 19.31
C ALA A 203 -25.42 -6.14 19.56
N HIS A 204 -25.90 -6.58 20.73
CA HIS A 204 -27.31 -6.43 21.11
C HIS A 204 -27.71 -4.95 21.31
N CYS A 205 -26.86 -4.16 21.97
CA CYS A 205 -27.10 -2.73 22.15
C CYS A 205 -27.10 -1.97 20.82
N ALA A 206 -26.16 -2.29 19.92
CA ALA A 206 -26.11 -1.69 18.58
C ALA A 206 -27.38 -2.00 17.76
N LYS A 207 -27.88 -3.24 17.83
CA LYS A 207 -29.14 -3.65 17.19
C LYS A 207 -30.36 -2.97 17.81
N ALA A 208 -30.36 -2.74 19.12
CA ALA A 208 -31.45 -2.03 19.81
C ALA A 208 -31.51 -0.54 19.46
N ILE A 209 -30.35 0.09 19.20
CA ILE A 209 -30.25 1.51 18.82
C ILE A 209 -30.62 1.74 17.35
N ASP A 210 -30.23 0.82 16.46
CA ASP A 210 -30.53 0.89 15.02
C ASP A 210 -31.08 -0.45 14.51
N PRO A 211 -32.39 -0.71 14.69
CA PRO A 211 -33.04 -1.94 14.24
C PRO A 211 -33.13 -2.04 12.71
N ASP A 212 -33.27 -0.88 12.05
CA ASP A 212 -33.49 -0.77 10.60
C ASP A 212 -32.19 -0.74 9.78
N LYS A 213 -31.03 -0.87 10.43
CA LYS A 213 -29.69 -0.88 9.81
C LYS A 213 -29.43 0.39 8.97
N THR A 214 -29.96 1.52 9.44
CA THR A 214 -29.76 2.83 8.80
C THR A 214 -28.28 3.19 8.70
N ALA A 215 -27.49 2.85 9.73
CA ALA A 215 -26.06 3.08 9.74
C ALA A 215 -25.30 2.26 8.67
N GLU A 216 -25.76 1.04 8.37
CA GLU A 216 -25.17 0.22 7.31
C GLU A 216 -25.47 0.84 5.95
N SER A 217 -26.71 1.30 5.72
CA SER A 217 -27.07 1.97 4.47
C SER A 217 -26.32 3.28 4.24
N TYR A 218 -26.05 4.04 5.31
CA TYR A 218 -25.16 5.21 5.28
C TYR A 218 -23.74 4.81 4.89
N TYR A 219 -23.20 3.72 5.45
CA TYR A 219 -21.86 3.24 5.10
C TYR A 219 -21.76 2.68 3.66
N HIS A 220 -22.86 2.27 3.05
CA HIS A 220 -22.86 1.91 1.62
C HIS A 220 -23.03 3.13 0.70
N SER A 221 -23.58 4.22 1.23
CA SER A 221 -23.82 5.44 0.47
C SER A 221 -22.59 6.34 0.52
N ASP A 222 -22.12 6.80 -0.64
CA ASP A 222 -21.07 7.84 -0.74
C ASP A 222 -21.63 9.26 -0.47
N ASN A 223 -22.73 9.36 0.27
CA ASN A 223 -23.51 10.59 0.39
C ASN A 223 -23.27 11.25 1.75
N ASP A 224 -22.39 12.24 1.79
CA ASP A 224 -22.01 12.98 3.02
C ASP A 224 -23.15 13.84 3.62
N GLY A 225 -24.31 13.91 2.95
CA GLY A 225 -25.46 14.72 3.35
C GLY A 225 -26.45 14.05 4.32
N ASP A 226 -26.32 12.75 4.60
CA ASP A 226 -27.25 12.03 5.49
C ASP A 226 -26.85 12.16 6.96
N GLN A 227 -27.32 13.23 7.60
CA GLN A 227 -27.05 13.54 9.00
C GLN A 227 -27.69 12.52 9.96
N GLU A 228 -28.81 11.91 9.57
CA GLU A 228 -29.52 10.95 10.42
C GLU A 228 -28.78 9.60 10.42
N GLY A 229 -28.42 9.10 9.23
CA GLY A 229 -27.58 7.90 9.10
C GLY A 229 -26.21 8.05 9.76
N PHE A 230 -25.57 9.22 9.65
CA PHE A 230 -24.32 9.51 10.35
C PHE A 230 -24.47 9.47 11.88
N ALA A 231 -25.58 9.99 12.44
CA ALA A 231 -25.82 9.98 13.88
C ALA A 231 -25.98 8.55 14.42
N TYR A 232 -26.67 7.65 13.68
CA TYR A 232 -26.76 6.23 14.05
C TYR A 232 -25.41 5.50 13.90
N TYR A 233 -24.65 5.81 12.85
CA TYR A 233 -23.29 5.29 12.66
C TYR A 233 -22.36 5.68 13.82
N GLN A 234 -22.37 6.94 14.23
CA GLN A 234 -21.56 7.42 15.35
C GLN A 234 -21.92 6.73 16.66
N LYS A 235 -23.22 6.59 16.97
CA LYS A 235 -23.68 5.86 18.17
C LYS A 235 -23.24 4.40 18.16
N ARG A 236 -23.31 3.70 17.01
CA ARG A 236 -22.81 2.33 16.90
C ARG A 236 -21.29 2.27 17.10
N MET A 237 -20.54 3.22 16.54
CA MET A 237 -19.09 3.31 16.75
C MET A 237 -18.71 3.57 18.21
N GLU A 238 -19.48 4.38 18.95
CA GLU A 238 -19.27 4.58 20.39
C GLU A 238 -19.43 3.28 21.19
N ILE A 239 -20.41 2.44 20.82
CA ILE A 239 -20.63 1.11 21.44
C ILE A 239 -19.47 0.18 21.11
N TYR A 240 -19.06 0.12 19.84
CA TYR A 240 -17.94 -0.72 19.39
C TYR A 240 -16.60 -0.23 19.91
N GLY A 241 -16.48 1.05 20.27
CA GLY A 241 -15.35 1.59 21.03
C GLY A 241 -15.08 0.83 22.33
N GLN A 242 -16.10 0.25 22.98
CA GLN A 242 -15.89 -0.58 24.16
C GLN A 242 -15.23 -1.93 23.83
N ILE A 243 -15.57 -2.53 22.69
CA ILE A 243 -14.90 -3.73 22.17
C ILE A 243 -13.44 -3.39 21.83
N LEU A 244 -13.19 -2.23 21.22
CA LEU A 244 -11.83 -1.78 20.92
C LEU A 244 -11.02 -1.53 22.19
N ASN A 245 -11.61 -0.94 23.24
CA ASN A 245 -10.96 -0.78 24.55
C ASN A 245 -10.58 -2.13 25.16
N MET A 246 -11.45 -3.15 25.03
CA MET A 246 -11.15 -4.52 25.45
C MET A 246 -9.98 -5.12 24.65
N LEU A 247 -9.98 -4.94 23.32
CA LEU A 247 -8.88 -5.40 22.45
C LEU A 247 -7.57 -4.67 22.76
N GLU A 248 -7.62 -3.37 23.06
CA GLU A 248 -6.46 -2.58 23.44
C GLU A 248 -5.90 -3.01 24.80
N TYR A 249 -6.77 -3.31 25.77
CA TYR A 249 -6.35 -3.91 27.04
C TYR A 249 -5.62 -5.25 26.80
N LEU A 250 -6.20 -6.13 25.99
CA LEU A 250 -5.60 -7.43 25.64
C LEU A 250 -4.28 -7.30 24.86
N TYR A 251 -4.18 -6.30 23.98
CA TYR A 251 -2.98 -6.02 23.20
C TYR A 251 -1.84 -5.49 24.08
N ASN A 252 -2.14 -4.58 25.00
CA ASN A 252 -1.14 -3.99 25.90
C ASN A 252 -0.70 -4.95 27.03
N GLU A 253 -1.52 -5.93 27.39
CA GLU A 253 -1.15 -7.02 28.31
C GLU A 253 -0.18 -8.03 27.66
N GLN A 254 0.08 -7.95 26.35
CA GLN A 254 1.12 -8.76 25.72
C GLN A 254 2.51 -8.24 26.14
N PRO A 255 3.42 -9.10 26.64
CA PRO A 255 4.79 -8.68 26.88
C PRO A 255 5.45 -8.26 25.56
N PRO A 256 6.33 -7.25 25.54
CA PRO A 256 7.02 -6.84 24.33
C PRO A 256 7.80 -8.03 23.77
N SER A 257 7.49 -8.41 22.54
CA SER A 257 8.17 -9.45 21.79
C SER A 257 9.64 -9.08 21.60
N ILE A 258 10.52 -9.53 22.50
CA ILE A 258 11.96 -9.51 22.25
C ILE A 258 12.21 -10.57 21.20
N SER A 259 12.51 -10.14 19.98
CA SER A 259 13.18 -10.98 18.99
C SER A 259 14.53 -11.40 19.56
N CYS A 260 14.66 -12.65 19.97
CA CYS A 260 15.97 -13.28 20.12
C CYS A 260 15.98 -14.62 19.40
N ASP A 261 16.73 -14.64 18.30
CA ASP A 261 17.38 -15.85 17.83
C ASP A 261 18.24 -16.39 18.98
N THR A 262 18.13 -17.70 19.25
CA THR A 262 19.23 -18.67 19.47
C THR A 262 18.73 -19.79 20.39
N TYR A 263 18.91 -21.03 19.91
CA TYR A 263 18.83 -22.30 20.62
C TYR A 263 19.08 -22.22 22.14
N SER A 264 18.13 -22.68 22.97
CA SER A 264 18.36 -23.66 24.04
C SER A 264 17.09 -24.03 24.81
N SER A 265 17.09 -25.28 25.25
CA SER A 265 16.02 -26.06 25.86
C SER A 265 15.65 -25.61 27.29
N GLY A 266 14.40 -25.84 27.70
CA GLY A 266 14.03 -26.03 29.10
C GLY A 266 12.89 -25.14 29.64
N GLN A 267 11.67 -25.65 29.53
CA GLN A 267 10.53 -25.45 30.44
C GLN A 267 10.23 -24.02 30.95
N ASP A 268 9.50 -23.23 30.13
CA ASP A 268 8.44 -22.31 30.59
C ASP A 268 7.62 -21.75 29.41
N THR A 269 7.27 -22.61 28.45
CA THR A 269 6.63 -22.22 27.17
C THR A 269 5.09 -22.21 27.19
N SER A 270 4.42 -22.53 28.29
CA SER A 270 2.95 -22.66 28.30
C SER A 270 2.18 -21.36 28.56
N ARG A 271 2.78 -20.38 29.27
CA ARG A 271 2.10 -19.11 29.61
C ARG A 271 2.20 -18.04 28.52
N GLN A 272 3.27 -18.03 27.72
CA GLN A 272 3.52 -17.04 26.68
C GLN A 272 2.67 -17.25 25.41
N ALA A 273 2.31 -18.49 25.08
CA ALA A 273 1.47 -18.80 23.91
C ALA A 273 -0.03 -18.44 24.12
N HIS A 274 -0.49 -18.38 25.37
CA HIS A 274 -1.91 -18.29 25.69
C HIS A 274 -2.51 -16.87 25.54
N VAL A 275 -1.71 -15.81 25.68
CA VAL A 275 -2.19 -14.41 25.57
C VAL A 275 -2.39 -14.04 24.10
N GLY A 276 -1.48 -14.46 23.22
CA GLY A 276 -1.63 -14.32 21.77
C GLY A 276 -2.81 -15.10 21.21
N SER A 277 -3.07 -16.31 21.73
CA SER A 277 -4.24 -17.12 21.33
C SER A 277 -5.56 -16.51 21.78
N THR A 278 -5.59 -15.85 22.95
CA THR A 278 -6.81 -15.21 23.47
C THR A 278 -7.22 -14.02 22.60
N LEU A 279 -6.26 -13.17 22.20
CA LEU A 279 -6.55 -12.05 21.29
C LEU A 279 -7.05 -12.56 19.93
N ALA A 280 -6.40 -13.59 19.36
CA ALA A 280 -6.83 -14.20 18.11
C ALA A 280 -8.25 -14.80 18.20
N GLN A 281 -8.57 -15.46 19.32
CA GLN A 281 -9.91 -16.00 19.56
C GLN A 281 -10.96 -14.89 19.65
N VAL A 282 -10.69 -13.82 20.40
CA VAL A 282 -11.61 -12.68 20.51
C VAL A 282 -11.81 -11.99 19.16
N ILE A 283 -10.77 -11.85 18.34
CA ILE A 283 -10.89 -11.34 16.96
C ILE A 283 -11.78 -12.27 16.13
N SER A 284 -11.60 -13.59 16.22
CA SER A 284 -12.48 -14.56 15.56
C SER A 284 -13.93 -14.43 16.01
N ASP A 285 -14.17 -14.31 17.31
CA ASP A 285 -15.52 -14.17 17.89
C ASP A 285 -16.22 -12.88 17.41
N VAL A 286 -15.46 -11.77 17.24
CA VAL A 286 -15.98 -10.53 16.64
C VAL A 286 -16.35 -10.76 15.17
N LEU A 287 -15.52 -11.48 14.41
CA LEU A 287 -15.73 -11.76 12.99
C LEU A 287 -16.86 -12.75 12.70
N GLU A 288 -17.27 -13.57 13.68
CA GLU A 288 -18.42 -14.46 13.60
C GLU A 288 -19.76 -13.72 13.67
N CYS A 289 -19.76 -12.50 14.22
CA CYS A 289 -20.97 -11.70 14.36
C CYS A 289 -21.33 -11.02 13.03
N PRO A 290 -22.58 -11.12 12.55
CA PRO A 290 -22.98 -10.57 11.25
C PRO A 290 -23.30 -9.06 11.33
N ASP A 291 -22.36 -8.25 11.82
CA ASP A 291 -22.44 -6.78 11.81
C ASP A 291 -21.23 -6.17 11.09
N GLU A 292 -21.50 -5.51 9.96
CA GLU A 292 -20.47 -4.94 9.11
C GLU A 292 -19.76 -3.73 9.75
N ILE A 293 -20.49 -2.91 10.50
CA ILE A 293 -19.95 -1.71 11.16
C ILE A 293 -19.00 -2.13 12.28
N MET A 294 -19.32 -3.21 12.99
CA MET A 294 -18.41 -3.78 13.98
C MET A 294 -17.12 -4.29 13.35
N HIS A 295 -17.21 -4.96 12.19
CA HIS A 295 -16.02 -5.38 11.43
C HIS A 295 -15.19 -4.19 10.98
N ILE A 296 -15.82 -3.11 10.51
CA ILE A 296 -15.12 -1.88 10.09
C ILE A 296 -14.33 -1.28 11.27
N ALA A 297 -14.97 -1.15 12.44
CA ALA A 297 -14.30 -0.65 13.65
C ALA A 297 -13.08 -1.51 14.01
N LEU A 298 -13.20 -2.83 13.91
CA LEU A 298 -12.10 -3.78 14.13
C LEU A 298 -10.98 -3.59 13.10
N TYR A 299 -11.31 -3.47 11.81
CA TYR A 299 -10.32 -3.29 10.75
C TYR A 299 -9.56 -1.97 10.91
N GLU A 300 -10.24 -0.87 11.24
CA GLU A 300 -9.59 0.42 11.53
C GLU A 300 -8.61 0.30 12.69
N TRP A 301 -9.01 -0.40 13.76
CA TRP A 301 -8.12 -0.67 14.89
C TRP A 301 -6.90 -1.52 14.49
N MET A 302 -7.09 -2.61 13.74
CA MET A 302 -5.99 -3.47 13.28
C MET A 302 -5.00 -2.73 12.37
N VAL A 303 -5.49 -1.85 11.50
CA VAL A 303 -4.66 -0.97 10.66
C VAL A 303 -3.88 0.01 11.54
N SER A 304 -4.51 0.62 12.55
CA SER A 304 -3.83 1.54 13.47
C SER A 304 -2.69 0.89 14.26
N LYS A 305 -2.79 -0.42 14.54
CA LYS A 305 -1.76 -1.21 15.23
C LYS A 305 -0.76 -1.89 14.27
N ASN A 306 -0.81 -1.62 12.96
CA ASN A 306 0.04 -2.23 11.92
C ASN A 306 -0.08 -3.76 11.78
N MET A 307 -1.20 -4.37 12.19
CA MET A 307 -1.45 -5.81 12.11
C MET A 307 -1.89 -6.26 10.70
N THR A 308 -1.17 -5.83 9.68
CA THR A 308 -1.54 -6.02 8.26
C THR A 308 -1.54 -7.50 7.84
N ASN A 309 -0.57 -8.29 8.31
CA ASN A 309 -0.47 -9.71 7.96
C ASN A 309 -1.63 -10.55 8.50
N ASP A 310 -2.16 -10.21 9.68
CA ASP A 310 -3.30 -10.92 10.26
C ASP A 310 -4.62 -10.46 9.63
N LEU A 311 -4.72 -9.18 9.26
CA LEU A 311 -5.84 -8.65 8.50
C LEU A 311 -5.99 -9.34 7.13
N ILE A 312 -4.88 -9.62 6.44
CA ILE A 312 -4.88 -10.29 5.12
C ILE A 312 -5.38 -11.75 5.19
N LYS A 313 -5.30 -12.41 6.36
CA LYS A 313 -5.80 -13.78 6.55
C LYS A 313 -7.32 -13.84 6.71
N ILE A 314 -7.97 -12.70 6.98
CA ILE A 314 -9.41 -12.63 7.18
C ILE A 314 -10.10 -12.68 5.82
N SER A 315 -10.95 -13.69 5.61
CA SER A 315 -11.64 -13.94 4.33
C SER A 315 -13.09 -13.45 4.32
N ASN A 316 -13.41 -12.38 5.06
CA ASN A 316 -14.77 -11.84 5.14
C ASN A 316 -15.03 -10.82 4.02
N ALA A 317 -16.21 -10.89 3.38
CA ALA A 317 -16.59 -9.99 2.28
C ALA A 317 -16.63 -8.50 2.70
N SER A 318 -16.90 -8.22 3.98
CA SER A 318 -16.88 -6.87 4.56
C SER A 318 -15.50 -6.21 4.47
N LEU A 319 -14.40 -6.99 4.47
CA LEU A 319 -13.04 -6.47 4.39
C LEU A 319 -12.76 -5.85 3.01
N GLU A 320 -13.27 -6.46 1.93
CA GLU A 320 -13.10 -5.90 0.59
C GLU A 320 -13.76 -4.52 0.46
N MET A 321 -14.97 -4.38 1.01
CA MET A 321 -15.70 -3.12 0.99
C MET A 321 -14.98 -2.03 1.80
N TYR A 322 -14.52 -2.38 3.01
CA TYR A 322 -13.73 -1.49 3.85
C TYR A 322 -12.45 -1.03 3.13
N LEU A 323 -11.66 -1.94 2.58
CA LEU A 323 -10.40 -1.60 1.92
C LEU A 323 -10.61 -0.75 0.67
N LYS A 324 -11.67 -1.00 -0.11
CA LYS A 324 -12.05 -0.14 -1.26
C LYS A 324 -12.38 1.27 -0.81
N ARG A 325 -13.26 1.44 0.19
CA ARG A 325 -13.64 2.76 0.71
C ARG A 325 -12.45 3.48 1.34
N HIS A 326 -11.65 2.79 2.15
CA HIS A 326 -10.44 3.34 2.75
C HIS A 326 -9.41 3.78 1.69
N SER A 327 -9.29 3.04 0.57
CA SER A 327 -8.45 3.44 -0.56
C SER A 327 -9.01 4.65 -1.33
N ALA A 328 -10.33 4.79 -1.42
CA ALA A 328 -10.99 5.92 -2.07
C ALA A 328 -10.94 7.20 -1.22
N GLN A 329 -11.05 7.07 0.10
CA GLN A 329 -10.94 8.18 1.06
C GLN A 329 -9.48 8.64 1.24
N ASN A 330 -8.52 7.72 1.12
CA ASN A 330 -7.10 8.02 1.19
C ASN A 330 -6.35 7.64 -0.10
N PRO A 331 -6.62 8.28 -1.27
CA PRO A 331 -5.95 7.97 -2.52
C PRO A 331 -4.44 8.18 -2.47
N ASN A 332 -3.99 9.03 -1.54
CA ASN A 332 -2.57 9.36 -1.39
C ASN A 332 -1.77 8.35 -0.57
N SER A 333 -2.44 7.52 0.24
CA SER A 333 -1.78 6.53 1.09
C SER A 333 -1.33 5.31 0.31
N ILE A 334 -0.02 5.16 0.12
CA ILE A 334 0.58 3.97 -0.50
C ILE A 334 0.30 2.73 0.35
N ALA A 335 0.36 2.86 1.69
CA ALA A 335 0.14 1.76 2.62
C ALA A 335 -1.25 1.12 2.46
N THR A 336 -2.28 1.93 2.21
CA THR A 336 -3.65 1.43 2.01
C THR A 336 -3.78 0.62 0.73
N MET A 337 -3.21 1.11 -0.38
CA MET A 337 -3.22 0.39 -1.65
C MET A 337 -2.34 -0.86 -1.58
N ASP A 338 -1.23 -0.80 -0.84
CA ASP A 338 -0.33 -1.92 -0.61
C ASP A 338 -1.07 -3.07 0.12
N LEU A 339 -1.85 -2.73 1.14
CA LEU A 339 -2.71 -3.67 1.85
C LEU A 339 -3.80 -4.27 0.94
N LEU A 340 -4.41 -3.43 0.09
CA LEU A 340 -5.49 -3.85 -0.81
C LEU A 340 -5.03 -4.88 -1.85
N TRP A 341 -3.88 -4.68 -2.50
CA TRP A 341 -3.41 -5.67 -3.48
C TRP A 341 -2.95 -6.96 -2.81
N LYS A 342 -2.35 -6.90 -1.61
CA LYS A 342 -1.98 -8.08 -0.82
C LYS A 342 -3.21 -8.90 -0.41
N TYR A 343 -4.30 -8.24 -0.05
CA TYR A 343 -5.59 -8.89 0.21
C TYR A 343 -6.15 -9.59 -1.04
N TYR A 344 -6.09 -8.97 -2.22
CA TYR A 344 -6.53 -9.63 -3.45
C TYR A 344 -5.61 -10.79 -3.86
N GLU A 345 -4.31 -10.72 -3.58
CA GLU A 345 -3.36 -11.82 -3.80
C GLU A 345 -3.68 -13.01 -2.88
N SER A 346 -3.95 -12.79 -1.59
CA SER A 346 -4.32 -13.86 -0.65
C SER A 346 -5.67 -14.51 -1.01
N ASN A 347 -6.63 -13.70 -1.48
CA ASN A 347 -7.95 -14.18 -1.89
C ASN A 347 -8.02 -14.73 -3.32
N ASN A 348 -6.88 -15.01 -3.95
CA ASN A 348 -6.79 -15.58 -5.31
C ASN A 348 -7.40 -14.70 -6.43
N ASN A 349 -7.66 -13.42 -6.18
CA ASN A 349 -8.15 -12.48 -7.20
C ASN A 349 -6.98 -11.69 -7.81
N HIS A 350 -6.12 -12.40 -8.55
CA HIS A 350 -4.88 -11.84 -9.08
C HIS A 350 -5.12 -10.73 -10.13
N ALA A 351 -6.23 -10.76 -10.85
CA ALA A 351 -6.57 -9.73 -11.83
C ALA A 351 -6.90 -8.37 -11.16
N ALA A 352 -7.62 -8.37 -10.03
CA ALA A 352 -7.87 -7.15 -9.26
C ALA A 352 -6.57 -6.62 -8.62
N ALA A 353 -5.74 -7.51 -8.08
CA ALA A 353 -4.42 -7.15 -7.54
C ALA A 353 -3.53 -6.48 -8.60
N ALA A 354 -3.45 -7.06 -9.80
CA ALA A 354 -2.65 -6.51 -10.90
C ALA A 354 -3.12 -5.12 -11.35
N LYS A 355 -4.44 -4.85 -11.34
CA LYS A 355 -4.98 -3.50 -11.63
C LYS A 355 -4.52 -2.47 -10.60
N ILE A 356 -4.54 -2.82 -9.31
CA ILE A 356 -4.09 -1.92 -8.24
C ILE A 356 -2.57 -1.68 -8.33
N LEU A 357 -1.80 -2.73 -8.60
CA LEU A 357 -0.35 -2.63 -8.81
C LEU A 357 0.00 -1.75 -10.01
N ASN A 358 -0.74 -1.86 -11.12
CA ASN A 358 -0.59 -0.97 -12.28
C ASN A 358 -0.93 0.49 -11.95
N ASN A 359 -1.99 0.70 -11.16
CA ASN A 359 -2.34 2.04 -10.69
C ASN A 359 -1.21 2.60 -9.80
N LEU A 360 -0.70 1.82 -8.85
CA LEU A 360 0.44 2.18 -8.00
C LEU A 360 1.69 2.55 -8.82
N ALA A 361 2.02 1.77 -9.86
CA ALA A 361 3.15 2.03 -10.73
C ALA A 361 2.96 3.29 -11.60
N SER A 362 1.72 3.55 -12.05
CA SER A 362 1.38 4.67 -12.94
C SER A 362 1.15 6.00 -12.20
N ARG A 363 1.02 6.01 -10.88
CA ARG A 363 0.79 7.24 -10.08
C ARG A 363 1.96 8.22 -10.21
N THR A 364 1.69 9.50 -10.42
CA THR A 364 2.73 10.53 -10.45
C THR A 364 3.01 11.06 -9.03
N GLY A 365 4.27 11.35 -8.74
CA GLY A 365 4.73 11.85 -7.44
C GLY A 365 6.09 11.29 -7.01
N THR A 366 6.69 11.92 -6.00
CA THR A 366 8.01 11.58 -5.44
C THR A 366 7.96 10.52 -4.35
N SER A 367 6.76 10.02 -4.01
CA SER A 367 6.57 9.06 -2.92
C SER A 367 6.93 7.62 -3.28
N VAL A 368 7.07 7.30 -4.58
CA VAL A 368 7.47 5.98 -5.08
C VAL A 368 8.60 6.14 -6.08
N THR A 369 9.72 5.49 -5.82
CA THR A 369 10.90 5.50 -6.69
C THR A 369 10.68 4.69 -7.97
N LEU A 370 11.48 4.95 -9.02
CA LEU A 370 11.37 4.18 -10.27
C LEU A 370 11.58 2.68 -10.06
N LYS A 371 12.50 2.29 -9.17
CA LYS A 371 12.77 0.89 -8.83
C LYS A 371 11.57 0.19 -8.19
N GLU A 372 10.88 0.89 -7.29
CA GLU A 372 9.64 0.37 -6.69
C GLU A 372 8.51 0.25 -7.71
N ARG A 373 8.38 1.20 -8.65
CA ARG A 373 7.42 1.10 -9.76
C ARG A 373 7.67 -0.13 -10.64
N ILE A 374 8.93 -0.38 -10.98
CA ILE A 374 9.34 -1.58 -11.72
C ILE A 374 9.02 -2.84 -10.91
N ALA A 375 9.26 -2.85 -9.60
CA ALA A 375 8.88 -3.97 -8.73
C ALA A 375 7.36 -4.20 -8.72
N TYR A 376 6.54 -3.14 -8.66
CA TYR A 376 5.08 -3.24 -8.75
C TYR A 376 4.62 -3.78 -10.11
N LEU A 377 5.19 -3.31 -11.21
CA LEU A 377 4.89 -3.84 -12.55
C LEU A 377 5.29 -5.31 -12.67
N ALA A 378 6.45 -5.70 -12.15
CA ALA A 378 6.92 -7.09 -12.17
C ALA A 378 5.98 -8.01 -11.38
N ARG A 379 5.51 -7.55 -10.21
CA ARG A 379 4.51 -8.27 -9.41
C ARG A 379 3.16 -8.32 -10.13
N ALA A 380 2.73 -7.25 -10.79
CA ALA A 380 1.49 -7.23 -11.57
C ALA A 380 1.51 -8.27 -12.70
N ILE A 381 2.63 -8.35 -13.44
CA ILE A 381 2.83 -9.36 -14.49
C ILE A 381 2.80 -10.78 -13.90
N MET A 382 3.46 -11.00 -12.76
CA MET A 382 3.44 -12.29 -12.06
C MET A 382 2.01 -12.70 -11.65
N CYS A 383 1.25 -11.77 -11.07
CA CYS A 383 -0.17 -11.99 -10.73
C CYS A 383 -1.00 -12.36 -11.98
N MET A 384 -0.78 -11.67 -13.10
CA MET A 384 -1.51 -11.93 -14.36
C MET A 384 -1.14 -13.25 -15.03
N ARG A 385 0.07 -13.76 -14.80
CA ARG A 385 0.53 -15.06 -15.31
C ARG A 385 0.10 -16.26 -14.46
N SER A 386 -0.61 -16.03 -13.36
CA SER A 386 -1.15 -17.13 -12.53
C SER A 386 -2.23 -17.93 -13.25
N ASP A 387 -2.31 -19.24 -12.96
CA ASP A 387 -3.10 -20.24 -13.69
C ASP A 387 -4.60 -19.93 -13.80
N LYS A 388 -5.15 -19.06 -12.94
CA LYS A 388 -6.58 -18.70 -12.91
C LYS A 388 -6.96 -17.56 -13.86
N VAL A 389 -5.99 -16.76 -14.32
CA VAL A 389 -6.22 -15.52 -15.09
C VAL A 389 -6.12 -15.74 -16.60
N GLY A 390 -5.41 -16.78 -17.04
CA GLY A 390 -4.99 -16.97 -18.44
C GLY A 390 -6.06 -17.25 -19.50
N TYR A 391 -7.35 -17.39 -19.13
CA TYR A 391 -8.40 -17.82 -20.07
C TYR A 391 -9.18 -16.67 -20.73
N ALA A 392 -9.06 -15.43 -20.23
CA ALA A 392 -9.87 -14.32 -20.73
C ALA A 392 -9.10 -13.41 -21.70
N PRO A 393 -9.60 -13.17 -22.93
CA PRO A 393 -8.91 -12.34 -23.93
C PRO A 393 -8.58 -10.91 -23.47
N TYR A 394 -9.48 -10.27 -22.70
CA TYR A 394 -9.26 -8.92 -22.18
C TYR A 394 -8.14 -8.86 -21.12
N LEU A 395 -7.91 -9.95 -20.39
CA LEU A 395 -6.79 -10.07 -19.44
C LEU A 395 -5.47 -10.28 -20.18
N GLY A 396 -5.50 -10.92 -21.36
CA GLY A 396 -4.35 -11.02 -22.26
C GLY A 396 -3.90 -9.67 -22.82
N VAL A 397 -4.85 -8.81 -23.22
CA VAL A 397 -4.55 -7.42 -23.65
C VAL A 397 -3.91 -6.64 -22.49
N PHE A 398 -4.51 -6.71 -21.30
CA PHE A 398 -3.96 -6.03 -20.14
C PHE A 398 -2.58 -6.55 -19.73
N LEU A 399 -2.32 -7.87 -19.85
CA LEU A 399 -0.99 -8.43 -19.63
C LEU A 399 0.03 -7.86 -20.63
N ARG A 400 -0.35 -7.76 -21.91
CA ARG A 400 0.52 -7.16 -22.93
C ARG A 400 0.83 -5.70 -22.62
N ASP A 401 -0.17 -4.92 -22.23
CA ASP A 401 0.01 -3.52 -21.81
C ASP A 401 1.00 -3.39 -20.63
N LEU A 402 0.97 -4.34 -19.68
CA LEU A 402 1.91 -4.36 -18.56
C LEU A 402 3.33 -4.72 -19.00
N GLU A 403 3.47 -5.65 -19.94
CA GLU A 403 4.77 -6.04 -20.51
C GLU A 403 5.39 -4.87 -21.30
N ASP A 404 4.60 -4.21 -22.15
CA ASP A 404 5.06 -3.05 -22.92
C ASP A 404 5.46 -1.89 -21.96
N LYS A 405 4.68 -1.63 -20.90
CA LYS A 405 5.05 -0.65 -19.86
C LYS A 405 6.33 -1.04 -19.11
N MET A 406 6.55 -2.33 -18.85
CA MET A 406 7.76 -2.82 -18.20
C MET A 406 8.99 -2.61 -19.07
N GLU A 407 8.89 -2.80 -20.38
CA GLU A 407 9.98 -2.53 -21.33
C GLU A 407 10.36 -1.05 -21.33
N VAL A 408 9.37 -0.15 -21.42
CA VAL A 408 9.60 1.30 -21.34
C VAL A 408 10.19 1.71 -19.98
N ALA A 409 9.69 1.15 -18.88
CA ALA A 409 10.20 1.44 -17.54
C ALA A 409 11.67 1.02 -17.35
N LYS A 410 12.11 -0.07 -17.98
CA LYS A 410 13.52 -0.50 -17.99
C LYS A 410 14.40 0.44 -18.80
N VAL A 411 13.92 0.93 -19.94
CA VAL A 411 14.63 1.96 -20.72
C VAL A 411 14.76 3.24 -19.90
N GLN A 412 13.70 3.62 -19.18
CA GLN A 412 13.72 4.76 -18.25
C GLN A 412 14.73 4.55 -17.10
N GLU A 413 14.84 3.33 -16.54
CA GLU A 413 15.84 2.99 -15.52
C GLU A 413 17.26 3.12 -16.06
N GLN A 414 17.51 2.65 -17.29
CA GLN A 414 18.81 2.80 -17.95
C GLN A 414 19.19 4.28 -18.16
N ILE A 415 18.22 5.12 -18.54
CA ILE A 415 18.43 6.58 -18.65
C ILE A 415 18.76 7.18 -17.29
N LEU A 416 18.01 6.81 -16.25
CA LEU A 416 18.22 7.28 -14.88
C LEU A 416 19.62 6.91 -14.37
N ASP A 417 20.04 5.66 -14.53
CA ASP A 417 21.35 5.17 -14.11
C ASP A 417 22.48 5.88 -14.86
N THR A 418 22.30 6.10 -16.17
CA THR A 418 23.29 6.81 -17.00
C THR A 418 23.44 8.26 -16.56
N ILE A 419 22.34 9.00 -16.36
CA ILE A 419 22.36 10.39 -15.89
C ILE A 419 22.96 10.47 -14.47
N THR A 420 22.64 9.51 -13.60
CA THR A 420 23.20 9.44 -12.25
C THR A 420 24.72 9.22 -12.29
N SER A 421 25.22 8.37 -13.18
CA SER A 421 26.66 8.15 -13.36
C SER A 421 27.40 9.37 -13.92
N MET A 422 26.71 10.20 -14.71
CA MET A 422 27.26 11.40 -15.37
C MET A 422 26.87 12.71 -14.67
N GLN A 423 26.44 12.65 -13.40
CA GLN A 423 25.93 13.80 -12.65
C GLN A 423 26.90 14.98 -12.58
N GLY A 424 28.21 14.74 -12.66
CA GLY A 424 29.24 15.78 -12.68
C GLY A 424 29.51 16.43 -14.06
N GLN A 425 28.98 15.88 -15.14
CA GLN A 425 29.22 16.33 -16.53
C GLN A 425 27.99 17.00 -17.15
N ILE A 426 26.80 16.70 -16.63
CA ILE A 426 25.53 17.14 -17.19
C ILE A 426 24.94 18.30 -16.36
N PRO A 427 24.64 19.47 -16.95
CA PRO A 427 23.89 20.52 -16.27
C PRO A 427 22.45 20.05 -15.98
N ASN A 428 21.91 20.39 -14.81
CA ASN A 428 20.56 20.02 -14.34
C ASN A 428 20.31 18.51 -14.14
N ALA A 429 21.36 17.69 -13.96
CA ALA A 429 21.23 16.25 -13.73
C ALA A 429 20.33 15.90 -12.52
N GLN A 430 20.38 16.68 -11.44
CA GLN A 430 19.54 16.43 -10.24
C GLN A 430 18.04 16.65 -10.50
N GLU A 431 17.70 17.65 -11.30
CA GLU A 431 16.32 17.91 -11.69
C GLU A 431 15.81 16.78 -12.60
N ALA A 432 16.60 16.37 -13.59
CA ALA A 432 16.28 15.24 -14.44
C ALA A 432 16.08 13.93 -13.65
N ILE A 433 16.93 13.65 -12.65
CA ILE A 433 16.79 12.49 -11.76
C ILE A 433 15.47 12.54 -10.96
N SER A 434 15.11 13.72 -10.44
CA SER A 434 13.85 13.90 -9.71
C SER A 434 12.64 13.67 -10.62
N VAL A 435 12.67 14.24 -11.82
CA VAL A 435 11.61 14.10 -12.83
C VAL A 435 11.48 12.64 -13.26
N LEU A 436 12.58 11.95 -13.59
CA LEU A 436 12.57 10.53 -13.96
C LEU A 436 12.07 9.59 -12.85
N ASN A 437 12.17 9.98 -11.57
CA ASN A 437 11.58 9.20 -10.47
C ASN A 437 10.11 9.54 -10.22
N SER A 438 9.61 10.65 -10.76
CA SER A 438 8.27 11.16 -10.47
C SER A 438 7.14 10.42 -11.18
N GLY A 439 7.44 9.62 -12.20
CA GLY A 439 6.42 9.03 -13.08
C GLY A 439 6.98 7.96 -14.01
N LEU A 440 6.10 7.23 -14.68
CA LEU A 440 6.44 6.45 -15.88
C LEU A 440 6.17 7.33 -17.10
N TYR A 441 7.17 7.49 -17.96
CA TYR A 441 7.08 8.34 -19.16
C TYR A 441 6.82 7.50 -20.40
N GLU A 442 6.25 8.13 -21.42
CA GLU A 442 6.14 7.53 -22.74
C GLU A 442 7.49 7.49 -23.45
N ILE A 443 7.67 6.53 -24.36
CA ILE A 443 8.94 6.30 -25.05
C ILE A 443 9.42 7.54 -25.84
N SER A 444 8.49 8.28 -26.45
CA SER A 444 8.78 9.53 -27.17
C SER A 444 9.24 10.64 -26.22
N GLN A 445 8.63 10.73 -25.04
CA GLN A 445 9.01 11.71 -24.01
C GLN A 445 10.40 11.41 -23.45
N LEU A 446 10.76 10.13 -23.30
CA LEU A 446 12.10 9.72 -22.90
C LEU A 446 13.15 10.13 -23.94
N TYR A 447 12.81 10.08 -25.22
CA TYR A 447 13.69 10.52 -26.30
C TYR A 447 13.89 12.04 -26.31
N GLU A 448 12.80 12.80 -26.43
CA GLU A 448 12.81 14.26 -26.63
C GLU A 448 13.30 15.02 -25.40
N ASN A 449 12.89 14.59 -24.18
CA ASN A 449 13.18 15.35 -22.96
C ASN A 449 14.48 14.93 -22.28
N PHE A 450 15.01 13.73 -22.57
CA PHE A 450 16.19 13.20 -21.89
C PHE A 450 17.27 12.71 -22.85
N ALA A 451 16.96 11.73 -23.71
CA ALA A 451 18.01 11.05 -24.48
C ALA A 451 18.69 11.97 -25.51
N GLU A 452 17.95 12.84 -26.20
CA GLU A 452 18.50 13.81 -27.15
C GLU A 452 19.19 15.01 -26.46
N PRO A 453 18.57 15.73 -25.49
CA PRO A 453 19.20 16.87 -24.83
C PRO A 453 20.49 16.54 -24.09
N PHE A 454 20.54 15.36 -23.44
CA PHE A 454 21.71 14.90 -22.70
C PHE A 454 22.69 14.08 -23.56
N LYS A 455 22.41 13.89 -24.86
CA LYS A 455 23.24 13.13 -25.81
C LYS A 455 23.54 11.70 -25.33
N LEU A 456 22.54 11.02 -24.80
CA LEU A 456 22.67 9.65 -24.28
C LEU A 456 22.53 8.63 -25.41
N LEU A 457 23.56 8.47 -26.23
CA LEU A 457 23.52 7.69 -27.48
C LEU A 457 23.11 6.21 -27.28
N GLU A 458 23.58 5.58 -26.20
CA GLU A 458 23.21 4.19 -25.88
C GLU A 458 21.75 4.06 -25.45
N CYS A 459 21.22 5.07 -24.75
CA CYS A 459 19.82 5.13 -24.38
C CYS A 459 18.94 5.44 -25.60
N GLN A 460 19.43 6.24 -26.57
CA GLN A 460 18.72 6.45 -27.83
C GLN A 460 18.57 5.13 -28.60
N LEU A 461 19.61 4.29 -28.66
CA LEU A 461 19.49 2.94 -29.24
C LEU A 461 18.50 2.06 -28.48
N ALA A 462 18.49 2.10 -27.14
CA ALA A 462 17.54 1.35 -26.31
C ALA A 462 16.09 1.78 -26.57
N ILE A 463 15.85 3.09 -26.72
CA ILE A 463 14.53 3.64 -27.06
C ILE A 463 14.09 3.19 -28.45
N ILE A 464 14.97 3.25 -29.45
CA ILE A 464 14.67 2.84 -30.83
C ILE A 464 14.32 1.34 -30.89
N ASP A 465 15.05 0.51 -30.16
CA ASP A 465 14.80 -0.94 -30.08
C ASP A 465 13.44 -1.21 -29.44
N CYS A 466 13.14 -0.54 -28.33
CA CYS A 466 11.87 -0.64 -27.62
C CYS A 466 10.68 -0.15 -28.46
N ALA A 467 10.86 0.93 -29.24
CA ALA A 467 9.82 1.50 -30.09
C ALA A 467 9.63 0.77 -31.43
N GLY A 468 10.58 -0.11 -31.81
CA GLY A 468 10.59 -0.76 -33.12
C GLY A 468 10.77 0.22 -34.28
N TYR A 469 11.48 1.33 -34.08
CA TYR A 469 11.67 2.36 -35.10
C TYR A 469 12.73 1.92 -36.13
N THR A 470 12.45 2.08 -37.43
CA THR A 470 13.23 1.46 -38.52
C THR A 470 13.98 2.46 -39.41
N ASP A 471 14.21 3.69 -38.96
CA ASP A 471 14.96 4.67 -39.76
C ASP A 471 16.47 4.39 -39.72
N ASN A 472 16.97 3.75 -40.78
CA ASN A 472 18.38 3.42 -40.91
C ASN A 472 19.29 4.66 -40.85
N THR A 473 18.84 5.82 -41.34
CA THR A 473 19.71 7.02 -41.39
C THR A 473 19.99 7.57 -40.00
N LEU A 474 18.96 7.59 -39.14
CA LEU A 474 19.10 7.99 -37.74
C LEU A 474 19.98 6.99 -36.98
N ILE A 475 19.75 5.69 -37.17
CA ILE A 475 20.52 4.63 -36.50
C ILE A 475 21.99 4.70 -36.89
N GLU A 476 22.30 4.84 -38.19
CA GLU A 476 23.68 5.04 -38.67
C GLU A 476 24.31 6.30 -38.09
N THR A 477 23.56 7.40 -37.99
CA THR A 477 24.04 8.65 -37.37
C THR A 477 24.38 8.46 -35.89
N ILE A 478 23.55 7.75 -35.13
CA ILE A 478 23.81 7.44 -33.71
C ILE A 478 25.07 6.56 -33.58
N TRP A 479 25.19 5.51 -34.39
CA TRP A 479 26.38 4.66 -34.42
C TRP A 479 27.64 5.44 -34.80
N GLN A 480 27.56 6.36 -35.76
CA GLN A 480 28.66 7.25 -36.12
C GLN A 480 29.12 8.07 -34.92
N GLN A 481 28.17 8.63 -34.16
CA GLN A 481 28.46 9.43 -32.97
C GLN A 481 29.10 8.56 -31.89
N ILE A 482 28.55 7.37 -31.59
CA ILE A 482 29.10 6.43 -30.59
C ILE A 482 30.55 6.08 -30.92
N LEU A 483 30.82 5.67 -32.16
CA LEU A 483 32.16 5.30 -32.60
C LEU A 483 33.12 6.50 -32.54
N SER A 484 32.66 7.69 -32.92
CA SER A 484 33.48 8.90 -32.88
C SER A 484 33.83 9.35 -31.46
N GLU A 485 32.91 9.20 -30.50
CA GLU A 485 33.13 9.54 -29.10
C GLU A 485 34.07 8.54 -28.43
N GLU A 486 33.88 7.24 -28.68
CA GLU A 486 34.76 6.21 -28.16
C GLU A 486 36.18 6.36 -28.73
N LEU A 487 36.30 6.70 -30.01
CA LEU A 487 37.58 7.00 -30.65
C LEU A 487 38.28 8.22 -30.03
N LYS A 488 37.54 9.25 -29.61
CA LYS A 488 38.09 10.43 -28.90
C LYS A 488 38.55 10.08 -27.49
N LYS A 489 37.84 9.20 -26.79
CA LYS A 489 38.19 8.71 -25.45
C LYS A 489 39.38 7.75 -25.48
N SER A 490 39.56 7.04 -26.58
CA SER A 490 40.63 6.05 -26.72
C SER A 490 42.03 6.65 -26.67
N THR A 491 42.94 5.99 -25.94
CA THR A 491 44.35 6.39 -25.79
C THR A 491 45.27 5.21 -26.06
N GLY A 492 46.52 5.48 -26.49
CA GLY A 492 47.53 4.45 -26.77
C GLY A 492 47.88 4.30 -28.25
N SER A 493 48.44 3.15 -28.61
CA SER A 493 48.80 2.83 -30.00
C SER A 493 47.56 2.61 -30.87
N GLY A 494 47.72 2.63 -32.21
CA GLY A 494 46.59 2.39 -33.13
C GLY A 494 45.82 1.10 -32.84
N ASN A 495 46.55 0.05 -32.43
CA ASN A 495 45.98 -1.24 -32.03
C ASN A 495 45.20 -1.18 -30.72
N ASP A 496 45.71 -0.47 -29.72
CA ASP A 496 45.02 -0.35 -28.42
C ASP A 496 43.71 0.44 -28.57
N ARG A 497 43.74 1.49 -29.39
CA ARG A 497 42.59 2.35 -29.66
C ARG A 497 41.48 1.60 -30.39
N ILE A 498 41.81 0.84 -31.45
CA ILE A 498 40.80 0.03 -32.15
C ILE A 498 40.24 -1.08 -31.26
N CYS A 499 41.07 -1.71 -30.42
CA CYS A 499 40.60 -2.70 -29.44
C CYS A 499 39.58 -2.11 -28.44
N GLN A 500 39.81 -0.89 -27.94
CA GLN A 500 38.86 -0.21 -27.04
C GLN A 500 37.51 0.03 -27.73
N VAL A 501 37.53 0.53 -28.98
CA VAL A 501 36.31 0.71 -29.78
C VAL A 501 35.60 -0.64 -30.03
N LEU A 502 36.35 -1.69 -30.36
CA LEU A 502 35.80 -3.03 -30.58
C LEU A 502 35.19 -3.64 -29.32
N LEU A 503 35.74 -3.35 -28.13
CA LEU A 503 35.13 -3.76 -26.86
C LEU A 503 33.78 -3.08 -26.64
N LYS A 504 33.67 -1.79 -26.99
CA LYS A 504 32.40 -1.05 -26.92
C LYS A 504 31.36 -1.63 -27.90
N VAL A 505 31.76 -1.89 -29.14
CA VAL A 505 30.87 -2.54 -30.13
C VAL A 505 30.48 -3.94 -29.68
N LYS A 506 31.39 -4.72 -29.07
CA LYS A 506 31.08 -6.05 -28.52
C LYS A 506 30.04 -5.98 -27.40
N HIS A 507 30.10 -4.96 -26.55
CA HIS A 507 29.10 -4.74 -25.50
C HIS A 507 27.71 -4.49 -26.11
N LEU A 508 27.62 -3.57 -27.07
CA LEU A 508 26.37 -3.24 -27.76
C LEU A 508 25.85 -4.40 -28.63
N ALA A 509 26.74 -5.17 -29.26
CA ALA A 509 26.37 -6.37 -30.02
C ALA A 509 25.75 -7.47 -29.14
N ARG A 510 26.13 -7.56 -27.86
CA ARG A 510 25.48 -8.49 -26.92
C ARG A 510 24.05 -8.09 -26.58
N GLN A 511 23.77 -6.79 -26.57
CA GLN A 511 22.44 -6.24 -26.26
C GLN A 511 21.54 -6.23 -27.50
N TYR A 512 22.04 -5.72 -28.63
CA TYR A 512 21.27 -5.47 -29.84
C TYR A 512 21.59 -6.41 -31.00
N GLY A 513 22.49 -7.39 -30.85
CA GLY A 513 22.91 -8.25 -31.96
C GLY A 513 21.80 -9.14 -32.55
N ASN A 514 20.74 -9.37 -31.78
CA ASN A 514 19.53 -10.06 -32.23
C ASN A 514 18.44 -9.10 -32.74
N SER A 515 18.59 -7.79 -32.49
CA SER A 515 17.68 -6.77 -33.02
C SER A 515 17.93 -6.59 -34.51
N ALA A 516 16.87 -6.70 -35.32
CA ALA A 516 16.97 -6.57 -36.76
C ALA A 516 17.27 -5.13 -37.22
N HIS A 517 17.03 -4.14 -36.35
CA HIS A 517 17.02 -2.73 -36.71
C HIS A 517 18.14 -1.93 -36.02
N CYS A 518 18.44 -2.22 -34.76
CA CYS A 518 19.41 -1.42 -33.98
C CYS A 518 20.88 -1.78 -34.22
N PHE A 519 21.18 -2.83 -34.99
CA PHE A 519 22.53 -3.26 -35.30
C PHE A 519 22.79 -3.32 -36.82
N PRO A 520 23.05 -2.18 -37.48
CA PRO A 520 23.32 -2.12 -38.92
C PRO A 520 24.71 -2.71 -39.23
N LEU A 521 24.78 -4.03 -39.37
CA LEU A 521 26.03 -4.79 -39.54
C LEU A 521 26.90 -4.24 -40.68
N ASN A 522 26.32 -3.94 -41.85
CA ASN A 522 27.07 -3.42 -43.00
C ASN A 522 27.78 -2.10 -42.67
N TYR A 523 27.07 -1.18 -42.03
CA TYR A 523 27.57 0.13 -41.65
C TYR A 523 28.66 0.03 -40.57
N ILE A 524 28.39 -0.74 -39.50
CA ILE A 524 29.33 -0.90 -38.38
C ILE A 524 30.65 -1.51 -38.86
N VAL A 525 30.61 -2.56 -39.69
CA VAL A 525 31.85 -3.19 -40.21
C VAL A 525 32.60 -2.22 -41.12
N TYR A 526 31.90 -1.50 -42.00
CA TYR A 526 32.52 -0.48 -42.86
C TYR A 526 33.23 0.60 -42.04
N GLU A 527 32.56 1.18 -41.05
CA GLU A 527 33.10 2.23 -40.19
C GLU A 527 34.28 1.73 -39.35
N LEU A 528 34.19 0.53 -38.78
CA LEU A 528 35.28 -0.06 -37.99
C LEU A 528 36.54 -0.29 -38.84
N GLU A 529 36.39 -0.81 -40.06
CA GLU A 529 37.53 -0.98 -40.96
C GLU A 529 38.10 0.36 -41.42
N ARG A 530 37.24 1.36 -41.65
CA ARG A 530 37.67 2.72 -41.98
C ARG A 530 38.46 3.36 -40.84
N VAL A 531 38.02 3.18 -39.60
CA VAL A 531 38.74 3.64 -38.39
C VAL A 531 40.05 2.88 -38.21
N ASN A 532 40.07 1.55 -38.41
CA ASN A 532 41.28 0.75 -38.32
C ASN A 532 42.34 1.17 -39.35
N ALA A 533 41.91 1.45 -40.59
CA ALA A 533 42.77 1.96 -41.66
C ALA A 533 43.42 3.31 -41.28
N ARG A 534 42.62 4.26 -40.77
CA ARG A 534 43.13 5.57 -40.31
C ARG A 534 44.13 5.46 -39.16
N LEU A 535 43.89 4.53 -38.24
CA LEU A 535 44.75 4.28 -37.09
C LEU A 535 46.00 3.46 -37.43
N LYS A 536 46.12 2.96 -38.67
CA LYS A 536 47.17 2.03 -39.11
C LYS A 536 47.30 0.82 -38.18
N GLY A 537 46.17 0.31 -37.71
CA GLY A 537 46.11 -0.85 -36.82
C GLY A 537 46.29 -2.17 -37.56
N ASP A 538 46.42 -3.26 -36.81
CA ASP A 538 46.49 -4.61 -37.38
C ASP A 538 45.14 -5.00 -38.02
N LYS A 539 45.25 -5.49 -39.25
CA LYS A 539 44.14 -5.79 -40.16
C LYS A 539 43.38 -7.06 -39.76
N HIS A 540 43.93 -7.83 -38.82
CA HIS A 540 43.27 -9.01 -38.25
C HIS A 540 42.33 -8.67 -37.09
N LEU A 541 42.46 -7.51 -36.46
CA LEU A 541 41.77 -7.19 -35.21
C LEU A 541 40.25 -7.04 -35.38
N VAL A 542 39.81 -6.30 -36.41
CA VAL A 542 38.38 -6.08 -36.67
C VAL A 542 37.66 -7.38 -37.06
N PRO A 543 38.15 -8.18 -38.04
CA PRO A 543 37.54 -9.47 -38.39
C PRO A 543 37.48 -10.46 -37.22
N THR A 544 38.58 -10.60 -36.47
CA THR A 544 38.63 -11.55 -35.33
C THR A 544 37.69 -11.14 -34.21
N ALA A 545 37.60 -9.84 -33.90
CA ALA A 545 36.72 -9.32 -32.87
C ALA A 545 35.24 -9.50 -33.23
N ILE A 546 34.84 -9.25 -34.49
CA ILE A 546 33.45 -9.39 -34.93
C ILE A 546 33.03 -10.86 -34.95
N VAL A 547 33.90 -11.79 -35.37
CA VAL A 547 33.64 -13.23 -35.27
C VAL A 547 33.42 -13.62 -33.80
N ALA A 548 34.20 -13.06 -32.87
CA ALA A 548 34.03 -13.28 -31.44
C ALA A 548 32.75 -12.64 -30.83
N MET A 549 31.96 -11.87 -31.60
CA MET A 549 30.64 -11.36 -31.21
C MET A 549 29.50 -12.33 -31.53
N ASN A 550 29.79 -13.55 -32.02
CA ASN A 550 28.82 -14.60 -32.36
C ASN A 550 27.85 -14.23 -33.51
N ILE A 551 28.30 -13.38 -34.44
CA ILE A 551 27.55 -13.02 -35.65
C ILE A 551 27.71 -14.15 -36.69
N PRO A 552 26.64 -14.58 -37.40
CA PRO A 552 26.73 -15.63 -38.41
C PRO A 552 27.79 -15.33 -39.47
N MET A 553 28.68 -16.30 -39.68
CA MET A 553 29.83 -16.18 -40.56
C MET A 553 29.44 -15.93 -42.03
N ASP A 554 28.33 -16.52 -42.48
CA ASP A 554 27.80 -16.32 -43.83
C ASP A 554 27.39 -14.86 -44.07
N LYS A 555 26.70 -14.23 -43.10
CA LYS A 555 26.35 -12.82 -43.15
C LYS A 555 27.60 -11.93 -43.17
N LEU A 556 28.61 -12.23 -42.35
CA LEU A 556 29.86 -11.47 -42.31
C LEU A 556 30.62 -11.52 -43.65
N ILE A 557 30.73 -12.69 -44.27
CA ILE A 557 31.40 -12.81 -45.56
C ILE A 557 30.63 -12.05 -46.64
N THR A 558 29.30 -12.10 -46.64
CA THR A 558 28.48 -11.27 -47.55
C THR A 558 28.72 -9.77 -47.32
N VAL A 559 28.82 -9.32 -46.07
CA VAL A 559 29.16 -7.93 -45.75
C VAL A 559 30.51 -7.56 -46.35
N TYR A 560 31.57 -8.32 -46.05
CA TYR A 560 32.91 -8.03 -46.60
C TYR A 560 32.94 -8.07 -48.14
N ASN A 561 32.22 -8.99 -48.79
CA ASN A 561 32.08 -9.01 -50.25
C ASN A 561 31.43 -7.72 -50.79
N ASN A 562 30.38 -7.24 -50.13
CA ASN A 562 29.73 -5.98 -50.47
C ASN A 562 30.69 -4.80 -50.25
N LEU A 563 31.42 -4.77 -49.15
CA LEU A 563 32.41 -3.72 -48.86
C LEU A 563 33.55 -3.71 -49.89
N ILE A 564 34.05 -4.88 -50.31
CA ILE A 564 35.06 -5.02 -51.37
C ILE A 564 34.53 -4.49 -52.72
N THR A 565 33.25 -4.68 -52.99
CA THR A 565 32.63 -4.17 -54.23
C THR A 565 32.47 -2.64 -54.18
N ILE A 566 32.03 -2.11 -53.02
CA ILE A 566 31.83 -0.67 -52.81
C ILE A 566 33.17 0.07 -52.80
N SER A 567 34.22 -0.52 -52.21
CA SER A 567 35.53 0.13 -52.07
C SER A 567 36.24 0.41 -53.39
N ILE A 568 35.87 -0.29 -54.48
CA ILE A 568 36.37 -0.02 -55.83
C ILE A 568 36.01 1.40 -56.30
N ASN A 569 34.87 1.92 -55.84
CA ASN A 569 34.33 3.24 -56.24
C ASN A 569 34.48 4.32 -55.15
N ASP A 570 35.01 3.98 -53.98
CA ASP A 570 35.12 4.90 -52.84
C ASP A 570 36.51 5.56 -52.80
N HIS A 571 36.52 6.89 -52.93
CA HIS A 571 37.74 7.70 -52.99
C HIS A 571 38.61 7.58 -51.72
N PHE A 572 38.00 7.27 -50.57
CA PHE A 572 38.72 7.12 -49.30
C PHE A 572 39.83 6.05 -49.37
N TRP A 573 39.52 4.88 -49.94
CA TRP A 573 40.44 3.74 -49.98
C TRP A 573 41.59 3.92 -50.99
N GLN A 574 41.41 4.81 -51.97
CA GLN A 574 42.43 5.14 -52.98
C GLN A 574 43.47 6.15 -52.44
N VAL A 575 43.08 7.00 -51.50
CA VAL A 575 43.91 8.12 -51.01
C VAL A 575 44.81 7.74 -49.82
N GLU A 576 44.40 6.79 -48.97
CA GLU A 576 45.15 6.42 -47.74
C GLU A 576 46.26 5.34 -47.92
N GLU A 577 46.74 5.07 -49.13
CA GLU A 577 47.74 4.00 -49.43
C GLU A 577 47.34 2.59 -48.92
N ASN A 578 46.05 2.35 -48.67
CA ASN A 578 45.52 1.15 -48.02
C ASN A 578 44.53 0.37 -48.91
N GLU A 579 44.76 0.35 -50.22
CA GLU A 579 43.89 -0.30 -51.21
C GLU A 579 43.67 -1.80 -50.95
N PHE A 580 44.63 -2.47 -50.29
CA PHE A 580 44.57 -3.90 -49.96
C PHE A 580 44.02 -4.20 -48.55
N HIS A 581 43.70 -3.19 -47.74
CA HIS A 581 43.28 -3.35 -46.34
C HIS A 581 42.07 -4.28 -46.20
N LEU A 582 41.00 -4.01 -46.97
CA LEU A 582 39.77 -4.82 -46.95
C LEU A 582 40.00 -6.25 -47.47
N SER A 583 40.95 -6.43 -48.40
CA SER A 583 41.30 -7.75 -48.93
C SER A 583 42.09 -8.57 -47.90
N GLU A 584 42.97 -7.93 -47.11
CA GLU A 584 43.68 -8.56 -46.00
C GLU A 584 42.76 -8.89 -44.82
N ALA A 585 41.82 -7.99 -44.51
CA ALA A 585 40.79 -8.20 -43.50
C ALA A 585 39.85 -9.36 -43.88
N ALA A 586 39.39 -9.43 -45.14
CA ALA A 586 38.62 -10.56 -45.64
C ALA A 586 39.43 -11.87 -45.62
N ALA A 587 40.72 -11.84 -45.97
CA ALA A 587 41.59 -13.01 -45.84
C ALA A 587 41.77 -13.45 -44.38
N ALA A 588 41.83 -12.50 -43.43
CA ALA A 588 41.88 -12.79 -42.00
C ALA A 588 40.57 -13.43 -41.52
N LEU A 589 39.43 -12.90 -41.94
CA LEU A 589 38.10 -13.44 -41.65
C LEU A 589 37.99 -14.91 -42.11
N ILE A 590 38.35 -15.19 -43.35
CA ILE A 590 38.31 -16.54 -43.92
C ILE A 590 39.30 -17.47 -43.20
N SER A 591 40.48 -16.96 -42.80
CA SER A 591 41.44 -17.73 -42.01
C SER A 591 40.89 -18.12 -40.64
N CYS A 592 40.10 -17.26 -39.99
CA CYS A 592 39.41 -17.58 -38.75
C CYS A 592 38.41 -18.73 -38.93
N PHE A 593 37.65 -18.74 -40.03
CA PHE A 593 36.75 -19.85 -40.35
C PHE A 593 37.51 -21.15 -40.60
N VAL A 594 38.58 -21.12 -41.41
CA VAL A 594 39.41 -22.31 -41.67
C VAL A 594 39.99 -22.88 -40.38
N ASN A 595 40.40 -22.04 -39.43
CA ASN A 595 40.95 -22.52 -38.16
C ASN A 595 39.88 -23.08 -37.20
N ASN A 596 38.63 -22.62 -37.30
CA ASN A 596 37.53 -23.00 -36.41
C ASN A 596 36.43 -23.84 -37.11
N HIS A 597 36.72 -24.42 -38.26
CA HIS A 597 35.73 -25.10 -39.11
C HIS A 597 35.07 -26.34 -38.47
N ASP A 598 35.66 -26.90 -37.40
CA ASP A 598 35.13 -28.06 -36.67
C ASP A 598 33.95 -27.71 -35.74
N SER A 599 33.73 -26.42 -35.44
CA SER A 599 32.61 -25.99 -34.58
C SER A 599 31.28 -25.82 -35.32
N TYR A 600 31.23 -26.04 -36.65
CA TYR A 600 30.06 -25.79 -37.48
C TYR A 600 29.39 -27.08 -37.97
N ASN A 601 28.07 -27.03 -38.13
CA ASN A 601 27.29 -28.15 -38.67
C ASN A 601 27.64 -28.43 -40.14
N SER A 602 27.51 -29.68 -40.59
CA SER A 602 27.91 -30.11 -41.94
C SER A 602 27.23 -29.32 -43.08
N ILE A 603 25.99 -28.88 -42.88
CA ILE A 603 25.22 -28.09 -43.85
C ILE A 603 25.74 -26.64 -43.91
N GLU A 604 25.92 -26.00 -42.76
CA GLU A 604 26.44 -24.63 -42.64
C GLU A 604 27.88 -24.55 -43.15
N LYS A 605 28.69 -25.55 -42.82
CA LYS A 605 30.07 -25.70 -43.26
C LYS A 605 30.18 -25.72 -44.79
N ARG A 606 29.32 -26.47 -45.50
CA ARG A 606 29.30 -26.48 -46.97
C ARG A 606 28.91 -25.13 -47.55
N LYS A 607 27.88 -24.48 -47.01
CA LYS A 607 27.40 -23.16 -47.44
C LYS A 607 28.50 -22.10 -47.29
N ILE A 608 29.12 -22.03 -46.11
CA ILE A 608 30.18 -21.05 -45.81
C ILE A 608 31.44 -21.35 -46.63
N THR A 609 31.80 -22.62 -46.83
CA THR A 609 32.97 -23.01 -47.63
C THR A 609 32.80 -22.59 -49.09
N SER A 610 31.62 -22.79 -49.69
CA SER A 610 31.32 -22.30 -51.05
C SER A 610 31.47 -20.78 -51.14
N LEU A 611 30.87 -20.05 -50.19
CA LEU A 611 30.92 -18.58 -50.17
C LEU A 611 32.36 -18.08 -50.01
N CYS A 612 33.15 -18.69 -49.13
CA CYS A 612 34.57 -18.39 -48.96
C CYS A 612 35.39 -18.68 -50.23
N GLN A 613 35.12 -19.78 -50.95
CA GLN A 613 35.80 -20.11 -52.20
C GLN A 613 35.50 -19.07 -53.29
N ASP A 614 34.24 -18.64 -53.40
CA ASP A 614 33.81 -17.60 -54.34
C ASP A 614 34.45 -16.23 -54.01
N THR A 615 34.48 -15.86 -52.72
CA THR A 615 35.15 -14.65 -52.24
C THR A 615 36.65 -14.66 -52.53
N VAL A 616 37.34 -15.78 -52.26
CA VAL A 616 38.78 -15.91 -52.53
C VAL A 616 39.06 -15.85 -54.03
N ALA A 617 38.24 -16.46 -54.87
CA ALA A 617 38.37 -16.37 -56.32
C ALA A 617 38.20 -14.93 -56.83
N THR A 618 37.19 -14.21 -56.29
CA THR A 618 36.93 -12.80 -56.62
C THR A 618 38.07 -11.89 -56.18
N LEU A 619 38.57 -12.08 -54.96
CA LEU A 619 39.73 -11.35 -54.43
C LEU A 619 40.99 -11.60 -55.26
N LEU A 620 41.28 -12.86 -55.62
CA LEU A 620 42.43 -13.21 -56.45
C LEU A 620 42.33 -12.55 -57.84
N SER A 621 41.16 -12.58 -58.49
CA SER A 621 40.93 -11.91 -59.78
C SER A 621 41.20 -10.40 -59.71
N ASN A 622 40.79 -9.74 -58.62
CA ASN A 622 40.99 -8.31 -58.42
C ASN A 622 42.43 -7.95 -58.03
N LEU A 623 43.21 -8.88 -57.48
CA LEU A 623 44.59 -8.65 -57.06
C LEU A 623 45.61 -8.91 -58.17
N TYR A 624 45.32 -9.81 -59.12
CA TYR A 624 46.18 -10.03 -60.29
C TYR A 624 46.26 -8.84 -61.25
N SER A 625 45.27 -7.94 -61.20
CA SER A 625 45.25 -6.72 -62.01
C SER A 625 46.03 -5.55 -61.41
N LYS A 626 46.59 -5.67 -60.19
CA LYS A 626 47.26 -4.58 -59.46
C LYS A 626 48.73 -4.90 -59.08
N PRO A 627 49.65 -3.92 -59.12
CA PRO A 627 51.05 -4.09 -58.71
C PRO A 627 51.20 -4.21 -57.18
N ASN A 628 52.25 -4.90 -56.69
CA ASN A 628 52.59 -5.14 -55.26
C ASN A 628 51.64 -6.08 -54.47
N SER A 629 50.95 -7.02 -55.12
CA SER A 629 49.99 -7.93 -54.47
C SER A 629 50.53 -9.33 -54.11
N ASP A 630 51.80 -9.64 -54.43
CA ASP A 630 52.37 -11.01 -54.35
C ASP A 630 52.24 -11.69 -52.98
N HIS A 631 52.45 -10.94 -51.88
CA HIS A 631 52.32 -11.47 -50.53
C HIS A 631 50.88 -11.88 -50.20
N LEU A 632 49.90 -11.07 -50.61
CA LEU A 632 48.48 -11.33 -50.39
C LEU A 632 47.96 -12.45 -51.29
N VAL A 633 48.43 -12.52 -52.54
CA VAL A 633 48.13 -13.60 -53.48
C VAL A 633 48.62 -14.95 -52.93
N ASN A 634 49.84 -15.01 -52.40
CA ASN A 634 50.39 -16.24 -51.81
C ASN A 634 49.58 -16.69 -50.58
N ARG A 635 49.16 -15.74 -49.72
CA ARG A 635 48.31 -16.02 -48.56
C ARG A 635 46.92 -16.52 -48.97
N LEU A 636 46.27 -15.89 -49.94
CA LEU A 636 44.96 -16.30 -50.46
C LEU A 636 45.02 -17.68 -51.15
N ARG A 637 46.09 -18.00 -51.89
CA ARG A 637 46.31 -19.35 -52.43
C ARG A 637 46.47 -20.40 -51.32
N GLY A 638 47.18 -20.05 -50.24
CA GLY A 638 47.30 -20.91 -49.06
C GLY A 638 45.94 -21.18 -48.38
N ILE A 639 45.07 -20.16 -48.31
CA ILE A 639 43.70 -20.29 -47.79
C ILE A 639 42.84 -21.13 -48.75
N GLN A 640 42.93 -20.92 -50.07
CA GLN A 640 42.24 -21.70 -51.09
C GLN A 640 42.59 -23.20 -51.04
N ALA A 641 43.87 -23.52 -50.83
CA ALA A 641 44.34 -24.90 -50.67
C ALA A 641 43.82 -25.55 -49.37
N LYS A 642 43.56 -24.77 -48.32
CA LYS A 642 42.95 -25.26 -47.08
C LYS A 642 41.43 -25.42 -47.22
N LEU A 643 40.75 -24.47 -47.86
CA LEU A 643 39.30 -24.51 -48.14
C LEU A 643 38.88 -25.63 -49.11
N SER A 644 39.79 -26.11 -49.96
CA SER A 644 39.54 -27.27 -50.84
C SER A 644 39.74 -28.62 -50.14
N ARG A 645 40.34 -28.64 -48.95
CA ARG A 645 40.52 -29.83 -48.11
C ARG A 645 39.42 -29.99 -47.06
N ILE A 646 38.66 -28.92 -46.80
CA ILE A 646 37.52 -28.84 -45.88
C ILE A 646 36.24 -29.17 -46.66
#